data_AF-A0A397HH81-F1
#
_entry.id   AF-A0A397HH81-F1
#
_cell.length_a   1.000
_cell.length_b   1.000
_cell.length_c   1.000
_cell.angle_alpha   90.00
_cell.angle_beta   90.00
_cell.angle_gamma   90.00
#
_symmetry.space_group_name_H-M   'P 1'
#
loop_
_entity.id
_entity.type
_entity.pdbx_description
1 polymer ?
#
loop_
_entity_poly.entity_id
_entity_poly.type
_entity_poly.pdbx_seq_one_letter_code
_entity_poly.pdbx_strand_id
1 'polypeptide(L)'
;MPPPDSTHGGSFRDHLKTDDRSSTSKGKQRYAPLHEAIPEEVSSFRSPSEFADSDSDSDLEKQGNYKLRPVGRYGSHHSSAFIPVIRDDGGVETYLDSITEAEQELLSASKQYDLVDDSDDLDSDKEGTLRYKLKDKLKRRRGRLKAWTPVKYARIWWRTLVAVIVALVVVVWGFLSFAVSHRQEPKVWPMLPSDSWFPSPKGGTLKHWEESYKKAQSLVRNMTLIEKVNITTGSGWQMGMCVGNTGPADIVKFPSLCLQDGPQGLRFADHVSAFPAGITTGSTWNRELMRERGVAMGREARMKGVNVLLGPSMGPLGMMPAGGRNWEGFGSDPVLQGVAAAETIRGIQSNGVMATAKHFVMNEQEHFRQPFEWGIPTALSSNVGDRALHEVFAWPFAESVRADVASVMCAYQMVNNSHACENSKLLNGILKDELGFQGFVQSDWLAQRSGINSALGGLDMSMPGDGLHWMDGRSLWGSELTRAVLNTSIPVERLNDMVTRIVAAWYQFEQDTWERPPPEGNGGPNFSSWTNDEVGWLHTGSNDEAYAVVNHYVDVQGTGPEAHSTIARKVAAEGTVLLKNVDHTLPLSRNASSPSGGILRVGIYGDDAGPALGPNACPDRGCNQGTLATGWGSGTVEFPYLVSPIEALESAWSTEIESTAYLRNAVKPSDSVDKDLCLVFVNADSGEGFISAGGIHGDRNDLFLQKGGDTLIHSVANNCGGGQGKTVVVIHAVGPVVMESWIGLPGVHAVLLANLPGQESGNALMDVLFGDVDASGRLPYTIGKSLEDYGPGAQVLYEPNAPVPQVDFLDALYVDYRHFDRHNITPRFEFGFGLSYTTFELSDLSISSLQRKSRSSPPRPADAVSPPVYDTSLPDPASALFPAGFQPVFKYIYPYLPNLDGTAPRNYSFYPKGYNQTQSPSPAGGGAGGNPALYEEMVRVKVQVSNTGDRKGQEVVQVYVSFPPDVTEEGDWVEVDSDAEKPGKKQKERVKIEFPERVLRNFTKVELEPSERREVQMTLSRKDLSYWSTREQNWVMPEGKFQIWVGRSSRDLPLMGEY
;
A
#
# COMPACT_ATOMS: atom_id res chain seq x y z
N MET A 1 32.41 -36.48 -44.98
CA MET A 1 32.88 -37.85 -44.67
C MET A 1 32.65 -38.08 -43.17
N PRO A 2 32.34 -39.32 -42.73
CA PRO A 2 31.72 -39.64 -41.42
C PRO A 2 32.79 -40.20 -40.44
N PRO A 3 32.49 -40.91 -39.33
CA PRO A 3 31.20 -41.31 -38.69
C PRO A 3 31.13 -40.94 -37.17
N PRO A 4 30.18 -41.42 -36.31
CA PRO A 4 29.07 -42.37 -36.52
C PRO A 4 27.64 -41.82 -36.20
N ASP A 5 26.93 -42.39 -35.21
CA ASP A 5 25.56 -42.96 -35.34
C ASP A 5 24.85 -43.01 -33.97
N SER A 6 23.53 -43.19 -33.77
CA SER A 6 22.34 -43.35 -34.65
C SER A 6 21.04 -42.91 -33.90
N THR A 7 19.83 -43.36 -34.32
CA THR A 7 18.52 -42.78 -33.94
C THR A 7 17.37 -43.81 -33.76
N HIS A 8 16.21 -43.32 -33.26
CA HIS A 8 14.87 -43.97 -33.16
C HIS A 8 14.64 -44.99 -32.02
N GLY A 9 13.42 -45.22 -31.49
CA GLY A 9 12.14 -44.50 -31.60
C GLY A 9 10.92 -45.38 -31.99
N GLY A 10 9.85 -45.45 -31.17
CA GLY A 10 8.54 -45.97 -31.61
C GLY A 10 7.58 -46.64 -30.59
N SER A 11 6.50 -45.93 -30.23
CA SER A 11 5.09 -46.31 -30.53
C SER A 11 4.44 -47.67 -30.13
N PHE A 12 3.40 -47.58 -29.27
CA PHE A 12 2.07 -48.25 -29.31
C PHE A 12 1.77 -49.70 -28.78
N ARG A 13 0.77 -49.73 -27.86
CA ARG A 13 -0.46 -50.59 -27.76
C ARG A 13 -0.47 -52.10 -27.34
N ASP A 14 -1.21 -52.31 -26.24
CA ASP A 14 -2.37 -53.22 -26.04
C ASP A 14 -2.25 -54.73 -25.68
N HIS A 15 -3.26 -55.17 -24.89
CA HIS A 15 -3.76 -56.54 -24.60
C HIS A 15 -3.02 -57.44 -23.55
N LEU A 16 -3.68 -58.35 -22.78
CA LEU A 16 -5.04 -58.41 -22.15
C LEU A 16 -5.17 -59.71 -21.29
N LYS A 17 -5.98 -59.68 -20.20
CA LYS A 17 -6.53 -60.84 -19.41
C LYS A 17 -5.55 -61.70 -18.59
N THR A 18 -5.90 -62.40 -17.50
CA THR A 18 -7.01 -62.41 -16.48
C THR A 18 -6.39 -63.04 -15.19
N ASP A 19 -7.00 -63.39 -14.04
CA ASP A 19 -8.37 -63.64 -13.52
C ASP A 19 -8.43 -63.11 -12.05
N ASP A 20 -9.56 -62.63 -11.50
CA ASP A 20 -10.64 -63.38 -10.78
C ASP A 20 -10.10 -64.19 -9.56
N ARG A 21 -10.45 -63.96 -8.28
CA ARG A 21 -11.67 -63.50 -7.55
C ARG A 21 -11.29 -62.92 -6.17
N SER A 22 -12.11 -62.32 -5.29
CA SER A 22 -13.43 -61.62 -5.25
C SER A 22 -13.69 -61.25 -3.74
N SER A 23 -14.55 -60.36 -3.26
CA SER A 23 -15.60 -59.46 -3.80
C SER A 23 -15.51 -58.08 -3.06
N THR A 24 -16.48 -57.24 -2.67
CA THR A 24 -17.97 -57.20 -2.64
C THR A 24 -18.38 -55.69 -2.56
N SER A 25 -19.06 -55.10 -3.54
CA SER A 25 -20.52 -54.80 -3.56
C SER A 25 -21.05 -53.98 -2.36
N LYS A 26 -21.71 -52.80 -2.49
CA LYS A 26 -22.14 -51.88 -3.59
C LYS A 26 -22.43 -50.49 -2.94
N GLY A 27 -22.54 -49.34 -3.62
CA GLY A 27 -22.29 -48.97 -5.02
C GLY A 27 -23.36 -48.07 -5.68
N LYS A 28 -22.98 -46.84 -6.08
CA LYS A 28 -23.63 -45.89 -7.05
C LYS A 28 -24.94 -45.16 -6.61
N GLN A 29 -25.40 -44.05 -7.24
CA GLN A 29 -24.80 -42.88 -7.98
C GLN A 29 -25.93 -41.92 -8.46
N ARG A 30 -25.65 -40.61 -8.66
CA ARG A 30 -26.39 -39.57 -9.45
C ARG A 30 -27.57 -38.77 -8.81
N TYR A 31 -27.32 -37.45 -8.67
CA TYR A 31 -28.14 -36.26 -9.01
C TYR A 31 -29.70 -36.25 -9.04
N ALA A 32 -30.25 -35.26 -8.29
CA ALA A 32 -31.34 -34.32 -8.65
C ALA A 32 -32.82 -34.82 -8.76
N PRO A 33 -33.86 -33.94 -8.58
CA PRO A 33 -33.92 -32.62 -7.91
C PRO A 33 -35.21 -32.33 -7.04
N LEU A 34 -35.23 -31.15 -6.38
CA LEU A 34 -36.39 -30.26 -6.07
C LEU A 34 -37.46 -30.57 -4.96
N HIS A 35 -37.91 -29.45 -4.35
CA HIS A 35 -39.15 -29.13 -3.59
C HIS A 35 -39.54 -29.77 -2.22
N GLU A 36 -39.46 -28.90 -1.18
CA GLU A 36 -40.52 -28.50 -0.22
C GLU A 36 -41.25 -29.46 0.76
N ALA A 37 -41.10 -29.11 2.05
CA ALA A 37 -42.16 -28.77 3.03
C ALA A 37 -42.82 -29.83 3.97
N ILE A 38 -42.68 -29.56 5.29
CA ILE A 38 -43.76 -29.50 6.34
C ILE A 38 -44.40 -30.84 6.83
N PRO A 39 -44.75 -31.03 8.13
CA PRO A 39 -44.31 -30.40 9.41
C PRO A 39 -44.05 -31.40 10.59
N GLU A 40 -43.75 -30.84 11.79
CA GLU A 40 -44.11 -31.34 13.16
C GLU A 40 -43.67 -32.77 13.60
N GLU A 41 -43.64 -33.15 14.89
CA GLU A 41 -44.11 -32.60 16.19
C GLU A 41 -42.95 -32.77 17.24
N VAL A 42 -42.91 -32.23 18.46
CA VAL A 42 -43.70 -32.57 19.67
C VAL A 42 -43.41 -31.53 20.79
N SER A 43 -44.46 -30.93 21.38
CA SER A 43 -44.70 -30.56 22.80
C SER A 43 -43.57 -29.98 23.72
N SER A 44 -43.82 -29.10 24.72
CA SER A 44 -45.07 -28.57 25.31
C SER A 44 -44.81 -27.47 26.37
N PHE A 45 -45.87 -26.72 26.75
CA PHE A 45 -46.02 -25.89 27.97
C PHE A 45 -45.18 -24.59 28.07
N ARG A 46 -45.69 -23.43 28.55
CA ARG A 46 -47.04 -23.05 29.04
C ARG A 46 -47.24 -21.51 28.97
N SER A 47 -48.44 -21.05 28.62
CA SER A 47 -48.92 -19.66 28.83
C SER A 47 -50.02 -19.65 29.93
N PRO A 48 -50.60 -18.50 30.37
CA PRO A 48 -51.40 -17.55 29.56
C PRO A 48 -50.93 -16.07 29.75
N SER A 49 -51.53 -15.02 29.19
CA SER A 49 -52.91 -14.80 28.67
C SER A 49 -52.92 -13.75 27.50
N GLU A 50 -54.01 -13.21 26.92
CA GLU A 50 -55.45 -13.20 27.29
C GLU A 50 -56.42 -13.04 26.05
N PHE A 51 -57.42 -12.14 26.09
CA PHE A 51 -58.49 -11.94 25.07
C PHE A 51 -58.01 -11.31 23.74
N ALA A 52 -58.52 -11.60 22.53
CA ALA A 52 -59.89 -11.84 21.99
C ALA A 52 -60.67 -10.52 21.69
N ASP A 53 -61.57 -10.36 20.70
CA ASP A 53 -62.46 -11.30 19.95
C ASP A 53 -62.46 -11.12 18.39
N SER A 54 -63.40 -11.76 17.66
CA SER A 54 -63.41 -12.05 16.21
C SER A 54 -64.67 -11.59 15.41
N ASP A 55 -64.89 -12.20 14.22
CA ASP A 55 -66.14 -12.31 13.38
C ASP A 55 -66.43 -11.24 12.30
N SER A 56 -67.11 -11.50 11.16
CA SER A 56 -67.28 -12.71 10.29
C SER A 56 -68.03 -12.36 8.96
N ASP A 57 -68.00 -13.25 7.94
CA ASP A 57 -68.83 -13.32 6.70
C ASP A 57 -68.84 -12.13 5.68
N SER A 58 -68.96 -12.25 4.34
CA SER A 58 -69.61 -13.16 3.34
C SER A 58 -71.09 -12.80 2.99
N ASP A 59 -71.60 -12.80 1.75
CA ASP A 59 -71.04 -13.05 0.40
C ASP A 59 -71.92 -12.47 -0.78
N LEU A 60 -71.38 -12.48 -2.03
CA LEU A 60 -72.03 -12.55 -3.38
C LEU A 60 -72.77 -11.39 -4.13
N GLU A 61 -72.37 -11.26 -5.42
CA GLU A 61 -73.10 -10.96 -6.70
C GLU A 61 -73.41 -9.53 -7.29
N LYS A 62 -72.77 -9.31 -8.47
CA LYS A 62 -73.26 -8.73 -9.76
C LYS A 62 -73.34 -7.20 -10.07
N GLN A 63 -72.31 -6.78 -10.84
CA GLN A 63 -72.31 -5.90 -12.04
C GLN A 63 -72.84 -4.45 -12.00
N GLY A 64 -71.92 -3.49 -12.21
CA GLY A 64 -72.20 -2.12 -12.64
C GLY A 64 -70.92 -1.41 -13.12
N ASN A 65 -70.89 -0.89 -14.36
CA ASN A 65 -69.64 -0.55 -15.04
C ASN A 65 -69.24 0.94 -14.88
N TYR A 66 -68.26 1.26 -14.03
CA TYR A 66 -67.60 2.57 -13.98
C TYR A 66 -66.09 2.45 -13.67
N LYS A 67 -65.24 3.07 -14.50
CA LYS A 67 -63.79 3.17 -14.23
C LYS A 67 -63.53 4.16 -13.10
N LEU A 68 -62.94 3.68 -12.00
CA LEU A 68 -62.45 4.51 -10.89
C LEU A 68 -60.97 4.26 -10.61
N ARG A 69 -60.27 5.30 -10.16
CA ARG A 69 -58.86 5.26 -9.75
C ARG A 69 -58.74 4.66 -8.34
N PRO A 70 -57.83 3.71 -8.09
CA PRO A 70 -57.35 3.46 -6.74
C PRO A 70 -56.25 4.48 -6.37
N VAL A 71 -56.34 5.09 -5.19
CA VAL A 71 -55.24 5.84 -4.56
C VAL A 71 -55.11 5.40 -3.12
N GLY A 72 -53.92 4.89 -2.77
CA GLY A 72 -53.43 4.77 -1.40
C GLY A 72 -53.84 3.51 -0.64
N ARG A 73 -52.84 2.67 -0.32
CA ARG A 73 -52.09 2.84 0.94
C ARG A 73 -50.65 2.31 0.84
N TYR A 74 -49.74 3.04 1.48
CA TYR A 74 -48.50 2.58 2.13
C TYR A 74 -47.72 1.42 1.49
N GLY A 75 -46.73 1.77 0.68
CA GLY A 75 -45.46 1.04 0.63
C GLY A 75 -44.44 1.70 1.57
N SER A 76 -43.65 0.91 2.28
CA SER A 76 -42.57 1.39 3.15
C SER A 76 -41.24 1.49 2.38
N HIS A 77 -40.86 2.68 1.95
CA HIS A 77 -39.53 2.92 1.38
C HIS A 77 -38.51 3.20 2.49
N HIS A 78 -37.55 2.30 2.66
CA HIS A 78 -36.21 2.67 3.11
C HIS A 78 -35.33 2.83 1.86
N SER A 79 -35.23 4.05 1.35
CA SER A 79 -34.31 4.40 0.27
C SER A 79 -32.95 4.78 0.85
N SER A 80 -31.88 4.15 0.34
CA SER A 80 -30.51 4.65 0.47
C SER A 80 -30.42 6.09 -0.05
N ALA A 81 -29.94 7.02 0.76
CA ALA A 81 -29.82 8.43 0.40
C ALA A 81 -28.37 8.89 0.52
N PHE A 82 -27.60 8.72 -0.57
CA PHE A 82 -26.44 9.57 -0.81
C PHE A 82 -26.95 11.01 -0.94
N ILE A 83 -26.40 11.93 -0.15
CA ILE A 83 -26.70 13.37 -0.25
C ILE A 83 -25.47 14.05 -0.86
N PRO A 84 -25.54 14.56 -2.10
CA PRO A 84 -24.46 15.36 -2.66
C PRO A 84 -24.38 16.69 -1.91
N VAL A 85 -23.24 16.94 -1.26
CA VAL A 85 -22.99 18.18 -0.52
C VAL A 85 -22.61 19.30 -1.50
N ILE A 86 -23.62 20.01 -2.02
CA ILE A 86 -23.41 21.29 -2.68
C ILE A 86 -22.90 22.28 -1.61
N ARG A 87 -21.72 22.85 -1.84
CA ARG A 87 -21.11 23.88 -0.98
C ARG A 87 -21.05 25.23 -1.70
N ASP A 88 -21.25 26.28 -0.92
CA ASP A 88 -21.35 27.68 -1.35
C ASP A 88 -20.00 28.22 -1.87
N ASP A 89 -20.02 29.17 -2.81
CA ASP A 89 -18.88 29.53 -3.68
C ASP A 89 -17.69 30.24 -2.98
N GLY A 90 -17.73 30.39 -1.65
CA GLY A 90 -16.77 31.18 -0.87
C GLY A 90 -15.35 30.58 -0.72
N GLY A 91 -15.06 29.42 -1.31
CA GLY A 91 -13.73 28.79 -1.27
C GLY A 91 -12.78 29.26 -2.39
N VAL A 92 -13.31 29.85 -3.46
CA VAL A 92 -12.54 30.07 -4.71
C VAL A 92 -11.50 31.18 -4.57
N GLU A 93 -11.85 32.32 -3.96
CA GLU A 93 -10.97 33.49 -3.88
C GLU A 93 -9.68 33.19 -3.09
N THR A 94 -9.77 32.43 -1.99
CA THR A 94 -8.60 32.03 -1.18
C THR A 94 -7.67 31.04 -1.88
N TYR A 95 -8.16 30.28 -2.86
CA TYR A 95 -7.35 29.41 -3.70
C TYR A 95 -6.65 30.19 -4.81
N LEU A 96 -7.35 31.14 -5.46
CA LEU A 96 -6.79 32.01 -6.49
C LEU A 96 -5.57 32.83 -6.01
N ASP A 97 -5.57 33.27 -4.75
CA ASP A 97 -4.44 33.97 -4.12
C ASP A 97 -3.23 33.07 -3.78
N SER A 98 -3.37 31.74 -3.88
CA SER A 98 -2.33 30.75 -3.50
C SER A 98 -1.63 30.06 -4.68
N ILE A 99 -2.19 30.18 -5.88
CA ILE A 99 -1.67 29.59 -7.11
C ILE A 99 -0.79 30.59 -7.89
N THR A 100 0.12 30.08 -8.71
CA THR A 100 0.94 30.91 -9.59
C THR A 100 0.12 31.48 -10.75
N GLU A 101 0.59 32.59 -11.36
CA GLU A 101 -0.04 33.15 -12.57
C GLU A 101 -0.11 32.12 -13.73
N ALA A 102 0.79 31.13 -13.74
CA ALA A 102 0.77 29.99 -14.66
C ALA A 102 -0.51 29.15 -14.57
N GLU A 103 -0.90 28.84 -13.34
CA GLU A 103 -2.06 28.01 -13.03
C GLU A 103 -3.35 28.80 -13.23
N GLN A 104 -3.32 30.12 -13.01
CA GLN A 104 -4.42 31.02 -13.40
C GLN A 104 -4.61 31.08 -14.93
N GLU A 105 -3.55 31.13 -15.74
CA GLU A 105 -3.67 31.06 -17.21
C GLU A 105 -4.19 29.68 -17.68
N LEU A 106 -3.72 28.58 -17.09
CA LEU A 106 -4.23 27.23 -17.40
C LEU A 106 -5.71 27.05 -17.00
N LEU A 107 -6.10 27.51 -15.81
CA LEU A 107 -7.49 27.46 -15.33
C LEU A 107 -8.43 28.42 -16.08
N SER A 108 -7.92 29.53 -16.63
CA SER A 108 -8.73 30.42 -17.47
C SER A 108 -8.86 29.92 -18.90
N ALA A 109 -7.85 29.22 -19.44
CA ALA A 109 -7.95 28.51 -20.71
C ALA A 109 -9.01 27.39 -20.70
N SER A 110 -9.26 26.74 -19.56
CA SER A 110 -10.30 25.70 -19.44
C SER A 110 -11.74 26.24 -19.46
N LYS A 111 -11.95 27.56 -19.30
CA LYS A 111 -13.28 28.19 -19.32
C LYS A 111 -13.87 28.43 -20.72
N GLN A 112 -13.25 27.90 -21.78
CA GLN A 112 -13.70 28.11 -23.17
C GLN A 112 -14.33 26.85 -23.82
N TYR A 113 -14.91 25.96 -23.01
CA TYR A 113 -15.63 24.76 -23.47
C TYR A 113 -17.03 24.58 -22.83
N ASP A 114 -17.86 25.62 -22.93
CA ASP A 114 -19.31 25.39 -23.04
C ASP A 114 -19.58 25.02 -24.51
N LEU A 115 -19.61 23.71 -24.82
CA LEU A 115 -20.05 23.23 -26.14
C LEU A 115 -21.58 23.30 -26.20
N VAL A 116 -22.09 23.80 -27.33
CA VAL A 116 -23.52 23.98 -27.57
C VAL A 116 -24.17 22.61 -27.80
N ASP A 117 -25.18 22.30 -27.00
CA ASP A 117 -26.10 21.19 -27.21
C ASP A 117 -27.21 21.65 -28.19
N ASP A 118 -27.24 21.05 -29.38
CA ASP A 118 -27.97 21.57 -30.55
C ASP A 118 -28.81 20.46 -31.24
N SER A 119 -29.54 19.67 -30.45
CA SER A 119 -30.59 18.77 -30.97
C SER A 119 -31.72 18.46 -29.97
N ASP A 120 -32.79 19.27 -30.00
CA ASP A 120 -34.15 18.77 -30.26
C ASP A 120 -35.17 19.93 -30.39
N ASP A 121 -35.53 20.26 -31.64
CA ASP A 121 -36.41 21.38 -32.00
C ASP A 121 -37.85 20.89 -32.25
N LEU A 122 -38.66 20.75 -31.19
CA LEU A 122 -40.09 20.42 -31.29
C LEU A 122 -40.99 21.19 -30.29
N ASP A 123 -42.18 21.56 -30.80
CA ASP A 123 -43.33 22.17 -30.13
C ASP A 123 -43.11 23.49 -29.38
N SER A 124 -43.10 24.56 -30.16
CA SER A 124 -43.37 25.92 -29.70
C SER A 124 -44.80 26.09 -29.14
N ASP A 125 -44.99 26.01 -27.82
CA ASP A 125 -45.99 26.87 -27.16
C ASP A 125 -45.78 27.06 -25.65
N LYS A 126 -46.00 28.31 -25.18
CA LYS A 126 -46.04 28.77 -23.77
C LYS A 126 -44.72 28.91 -22.98
N GLU A 127 -43.99 30.00 -23.23
CA GLU A 127 -43.56 30.86 -22.09
C GLU A 127 -43.94 32.35 -22.23
N GLY A 128 -44.97 32.64 -23.02
CA GLY A 128 -45.48 33.99 -23.26
C GLY A 128 -46.22 34.67 -22.10
N THR A 129 -46.46 34.01 -20.95
CA THR A 129 -47.24 34.59 -19.83
C THR A 129 -46.93 33.99 -18.46
N LEU A 130 -45.88 34.45 -17.75
CA LEU A 130 -45.89 34.51 -16.27
C LEU A 130 -44.95 35.54 -15.61
N ARG A 131 -44.34 36.47 -16.38
CA ARG A 131 -43.71 37.71 -15.84
C ARG A 131 -44.72 38.73 -15.28
N TYR A 132 -45.80 38.28 -14.63
CA TYR A 132 -46.76 39.09 -13.88
C TYR A 132 -47.43 38.25 -12.78
N LYS A 133 -47.79 38.88 -11.64
CA LYS A 133 -48.52 38.30 -10.47
C LYS A 133 -47.73 37.53 -9.39
N LEU A 134 -46.56 38.03 -8.95
CA LEU A 134 -46.16 37.84 -7.53
C LEU A 134 -45.81 39.13 -6.76
N LYS A 135 -45.95 40.32 -7.36
CA LYS A 135 -45.88 41.62 -6.65
C LYS A 135 -47.23 42.14 -6.13
N ASP A 136 -48.32 41.39 -6.32
CA ASP A 136 -49.70 41.88 -6.14
C ASP A 136 -50.54 41.11 -5.10
N LYS A 137 -49.90 40.60 -4.03
CA LYS A 137 -50.60 39.89 -2.94
C LYS A 137 -50.35 40.41 -1.51
N LEU A 138 -49.64 41.54 -1.37
CA LEU A 138 -49.34 42.15 -0.06
C LEU A 138 -49.80 43.61 0.10
N LYS A 139 -50.81 44.08 -0.66
CA LYS A 139 -51.31 45.46 -0.47
C LYS A 139 -52.80 45.75 -0.75
N ARG A 140 -53.74 44.93 -0.26
CA ARG A 140 -55.14 45.38 0.02
C ARG A 140 -56.00 44.39 0.85
N ARG A 141 -55.92 44.46 2.18
CA ARG A 141 -57.10 44.26 3.06
C ARG A 141 -56.91 44.91 4.45
N ARG A 142 -56.96 46.24 4.48
CA ARG A 142 -57.06 47.03 5.70
C ARG A 142 -58.54 47.34 5.93
N GLY A 143 -59.18 46.76 6.96
CA GLY A 143 -60.61 46.95 7.18
C GLY A 143 -61.18 46.21 8.39
N ARG A 144 -61.37 46.94 9.50
CA ARG A 144 -62.01 46.53 10.77
C ARG A 144 -61.27 45.51 11.65
N LEU A 145 -60.43 46.05 12.53
CA LEU A 145 -60.58 45.82 13.98
C LEU A 145 -60.48 47.19 14.67
N LYS A 146 -61.20 47.39 15.79
CA LYS A 146 -61.26 48.68 16.49
C LYS A 146 -60.12 48.82 17.51
N ALA A 147 -59.79 50.09 17.76
CA ALA A 147 -58.89 50.62 18.79
C ALA A 147 -58.50 49.73 19.98
N TRP A 148 -57.22 49.76 20.33
CA TRP A 148 -56.77 50.25 21.65
C TRP A 148 -55.32 50.76 21.58
N THR A 149 -54.95 51.60 22.55
CA THR A 149 -53.63 52.24 22.76
C THR A 149 -53.40 52.32 24.28
N PRO A 150 -52.16 52.38 24.83
CA PRO A 150 -51.01 53.05 24.22
C PRO A 150 -49.64 52.35 24.28
N VAL A 151 -48.72 52.92 23.51
CA VAL A 151 -47.29 52.60 23.47
C VAL A 151 -46.59 52.94 24.80
N LYS A 152 -45.85 51.97 25.35
CA LYS A 152 -44.61 52.23 26.13
C LYS A 152 -43.44 51.32 25.74
N TYR A 153 -43.68 50.02 25.51
CA TYR A 153 -42.59 49.05 25.29
C TYR A 153 -41.85 49.16 23.95
N ALA A 154 -42.48 49.64 22.86
CA ALA A 154 -41.84 49.67 21.54
C ALA A 154 -40.55 50.52 21.47
N ARG A 155 -40.48 51.64 22.20
CA ARG A 155 -39.26 52.46 22.30
C ARG A 155 -38.15 51.83 23.15
N ILE A 156 -38.51 50.92 24.07
CA ILE A 156 -37.53 50.15 24.84
C ILE A 156 -36.98 49.03 23.95
N TRP A 157 -37.86 48.25 23.32
CA TRP A 157 -37.50 47.17 22.38
C TRP A 157 -36.62 47.64 21.23
N TRP A 158 -36.90 48.80 20.61
CA TRP A 158 -36.03 49.33 19.56
C TRP A 158 -34.66 49.78 20.10
N ARG A 159 -34.60 50.27 21.34
CA ARG A 159 -33.34 50.64 21.99
C ARG A 159 -32.51 49.43 22.44
N THR A 160 -33.13 48.37 22.95
CA THR A 160 -32.42 47.12 23.25
C THR A 160 -31.99 46.41 21.96
N LEU A 161 -32.80 46.41 20.89
CA LEU A 161 -32.39 45.86 19.60
C LEU A 161 -31.16 46.60 19.03
N VAL A 162 -31.19 47.93 19.01
CA VAL A 162 -30.03 48.73 18.57
C VAL A 162 -28.84 48.53 19.50
N ALA A 163 -29.03 48.44 20.82
CA ALA A 163 -27.94 48.18 21.77
C ALA A 163 -27.34 46.78 21.60
N VAL A 164 -28.14 45.75 21.28
CA VAL A 164 -27.68 44.39 20.98
C VAL A 164 -26.94 44.34 19.64
N ILE A 165 -27.42 45.05 18.61
CA ILE A 165 -26.71 45.16 17.33
C ILE A 165 -25.37 45.89 17.52
N VAL A 166 -25.33 47.00 18.26
CA VAL A 166 -24.08 47.71 18.58
C VAL A 166 -23.15 46.85 19.45
N ALA A 167 -23.68 46.11 20.43
CA ALA A 167 -22.87 45.18 21.23
C ALA A 167 -22.31 44.03 20.38
N LEU A 168 -23.09 43.46 19.47
CA LEU A 168 -22.61 42.45 18.51
C LEU A 168 -21.55 43.03 17.57
N VAL A 169 -21.73 44.24 17.04
CA VAL A 169 -20.72 44.92 16.21
C VAL A 169 -19.45 45.21 17.02
N VAL A 170 -19.55 45.61 18.30
CA VAL A 170 -18.38 45.83 19.17
C VAL A 170 -17.70 44.51 19.58
N VAL A 171 -18.45 43.42 19.78
CA VAL A 171 -17.90 42.08 20.05
C VAL A 171 -17.23 41.51 18.80
N VAL A 172 -17.85 41.61 17.63
CA VAL A 172 -17.27 41.17 16.35
C VAL A 172 -16.06 42.03 15.98
N TRP A 173 -16.13 43.36 16.13
CA TRP A 173 -14.98 44.25 15.91
C TRP A 173 -13.87 44.03 16.94
N GLY A 174 -14.22 43.74 18.20
CA GLY A 174 -13.28 43.36 19.25
C GLY A 174 -12.61 42.02 18.96
N PHE A 175 -13.36 41.03 18.48
CA PHE A 175 -12.86 39.71 18.09
C PHE A 175 -11.99 39.79 16.83
N LEU A 176 -12.37 40.58 15.83
CA LEU A 176 -11.57 40.85 14.63
C LEU A 176 -10.30 41.64 14.98
N SER A 177 -10.38 42.65 15.85
CA SER A 177 -9.20 43.42 16.30
C SER A 177 -8.28 42.57 17.19
N PHE A 178 -8.84 41.67 18.00
CA PHE A 178 -8.09 40.66 18.74
C PHE A 178 -7.40 39.70 17.77
N ALA A 179 -8.13 39.11 16.81
CA ALA A 179 -7.57 38.21 15.81
C ALA A 179 -6.52 38.88 14.91
N VAL A 180 -6.64 40.18 14.60
CA VAL A 180 -5.63 40.94 13.84
C VAL A 180 -4.42 41.31 14.70
N SER A 181 -4.60 41.65 15.99
CA SER A 181 -3.48 41.91 16.91
C SER A 181 -2.79 40.65 17.43
N HIS A 182 -3.48 39.51 17.37
CA HIS A 182 -2.98 38.16 17.68
C HIS A 182 -2.79 37.32 16.41
N ARG A 183 -2.72 37.96 15.23
CA ARG A 183 -1.91 37.42 14.14
C ARG A 183 -0.47 37.43 14.65
N GLN A 184 -0.05 36.30 15.19
CA GLN A 184 1.36 35.93 15.13
C GLN A 184 1.78 36.12 13.66
N GLU A 185 2.90 36.79 13.41
CA GLU A 185 3.47 36.74 12.07
C GLU A 185 3.63 35.26 11.70
N PRO A 186 3.24 34.85 10.48
CA PRO A 186 3.32 33.45 10.10
C PRO A 186 4.76 33.01 10.34
N LYS A 187 4.94 31.94 11.13
CA LYS A 187 6.28 31.36 11.31
C LYS A 187 6.81 31.08 9.91
N VAL A 188 7.82 31.86 9.51
CA VAL A 188 8.58 31.60 8.29
C VAL A 188 9.46 30.40 8.61
N TRP A 189 8.84 29.22 8.59
CA TRP A 189 9.54 27.96 8.53
C TRP A 189 10.49 28.07 7.32
N PRO A 190 11.80 27.88 7.49
CA PRO A 190 12.74 27.96 6.39
C PRO A 190 12.53 26.73 5.50
N MET A 191 11.59 26.83 4.57
CA MET A 191 11.23 25.77 3.64
C MET A 191 12.49 25.31 2.93
N LEU A 192 12.89 24.06 3.16
CA LEU A 192 13.96 23.43 2.41
C LEU A 192 13.52 23.40 0.94
N PRO A 193 14.19 24.15 0.03
CA PRO A 193 13.82 24.11 -1.37
C PRO A 193 14.30 22.76 -1.94
N SER A 194 13.41 22.01 -2.60
CA SER A 194 13.84 20.83 -3.34
C SER A 194 14.91 21.22 -4.38
N ASP A 195 16.06 20.53 -4.35
CA ASP A 195 17.04 20.60 -5.42
C ASP A 195 16.42 20.18 -6.76
N SER A 196 17.06 20.60 -7.86
CA SER A 196 16.48 20.50 -9.20
C SER A 196 17.40 19.77 -10.15
N TRP A 197 16.90 18.70 -10.78
CA TRP A 197 17.70 17.80 -11.62
C TRP A 197 17.12 17.66 -13.03
N PHE A 198 17.78 18.30 -14.00
CA PHE A 198 17.37 18.33 -15.40
C PHE A 198 18.56 18.13 -16.35
N PRO A 199 18.34 17.61 -17.57
CA PRO A 199 17.09 17.01 -18.07
C PRO A 199 16.74 15.69 -17.37
N SER A 200 15.57 15.12 -17.67
CA SER A 200 15.25 13.75 -17.25
C SER A 200 16.20 12.76 -17.94
N PRO A 201 16.90 11.85 -17.21
CA PRO A 201 17.81 10.89 -17.80
C PRO A 201 17.06 9.87 -18.66
N LYS A 202 17.63 9.55 -19.82
CA LYS A 202 17.06 8.56 -20.74
C LYS A 202 17.36 7.14 -20.28
N GLY A 203 16.45 6.21 -20.58
CA GLY A 203 16.68 4.78 -20.40
C GLY A 203 17.52 4.15 -21.52
N GLY A 204 17.88 2.88 -21.36
CA GLY A 204 18.64 2.11 -22.36
C GLY A 204 20.15 2.23 -22.23
N THR A 205 20.66 2.54 -21.03
CA THR A 205 22.10 2.62 -20.72
C THR A 205 22.71 1.30 -20.26
N LEU A 206 21.88 0.39 -19.74
CA LEU A 206 22.33 -0.88 -19.14
C LEU A 206 22.32 -2.05 -20.13
N LYS A 207 23.38 -2.88 -20.06
CA LYS A 207 23.63 -3.97 -21.02
C LYS A 207 22.56 -5.06 -21.05
N HIS A 208 21.91 -5.36 -19.92
CA HIS A 208 20.86 -6.38 -19.82
C HIS A 208 19.47 -5.88 -20.25
N TRP A 209 19.31 -4.56 -20.47
CA TRP A 209 18.11 -3.94 -21.07
C TRP A 209 18.28 -3.65 -22.58
N GLU A 210 19.46 -3.90 -23.16
CA GLU A 210 19.82 -3.50 -24.53
C GLU A 210 18.86 -4.04 -25.60
N GLU A 211 18.48 -5.31 -25.51
CA GLU A 211 17.60 -5.93 -26.51
C GLU A 211 16.18 -5.35 -26.43
N SER A 212 15.63 -5.24 -25.22
CA SER A 212 14.31 -4.69 -24.94
C SER A 212 14.21 -3.23 -25.37
N TYR A 213 15.25 -2.43 -25.15
CA TYR A 213 15.34 -1.06 -25.64
C TYR A 213 15.49 -0.96 -27.18
N LYS A 214 16.14 -1.94 -27.84
CA LYS A 214 16.19 -2.02 -29.31
C LYS A 214 14.84 -2.43 -29.93
N LYS A 215 14.13 -3.37 -29.31
CA LYS A 215 12.75 -3.74 -29.68
C LYS A 215 11.83 -2.53 -29.50
N ALA A 216 11.88 -1.88 -28.34
CA ALA A 216 11.13 -0.66 -28.04
C ALA A 216 11.42 0.47 -29.04
N GLN A 217 12.70 0.78 -29.31
CA GLN A 217 13.07 1.78 -30.31
C GLN A 217 12.51 1.47 -31.71
N SER A 218 12.47 0.19 -32.09
CA SER A 218 11.93 -0.24 -33.38
C SER A 218 10.42 -0.10 -33.46
N LEU A 219 9.69 -0.25 -32.35
CA LEU A 219 8.25 -0.03 -32.24
C LEU A 219 7.91 1.48 -32.18
N VAL A 220 8.54 2.21 -31.25
CA VAL A 220 8.28 3.63 -30.93
C VAL A 220 8.64 4.58 -32.07
N ARG A 221 9.56 4.19 -32.97
CA ARG A 221 9.83 4.92 -34.22
C ARG A 221 8.66 4.92 -35.21
N ASN A 222 7.76 3.94 -35.12
CA ASN A 222 6.60 3.82 -36.02
C ASN A 222 5.29 4.34 -35.39
N MET A 223 5.30 4.68 -34.10
CA MET A 223 4.13 5.27 -33.41
C MET A 223 3.92 6.74 -33.80
N THR A 224 2.67 7.11 -34.00
CA THR A 224 2.20 8.50 -34.08
C THR A 224 2.34 9.24 -32.73
N LEU A 225 2.23 10.58 -32.73
CA LEU A 225 2.17 11.37 -31.49
C LEU A 225 0.99 10.96 -30.61
N ILE A 226 -0.16 10.70 -31.23
CA ILE A 226 -1.39 10.24 -30.58
C ILE A 226 -1.15 8.92 -29.84
N GLU A 227 -0.61 7.90 -30.51
CA GLU A 227 -0.28 6.61 -29.90
C GLU A 227 0.72 6.73 -28.75
N LYS A 228 1.75 7.58 -28.91
CA LYS A 228 2.75 7.85 -27.87
C LYS A 228 2.11 8.40 -26.60
N VAL A 229 1.21 9.38 -26.72
CA VAL A 229 0.49 9.97 -25.58
C VAL A 229 -0.54 8.99 -24.99
N ASN A 230 -1.13 8.12 -25.82
CA ASN A 230 -2.13 7.13 -25.40
C ASN A 230 -1.56 6.10 -24.42
N ILE A 231 -0.31 5.67 -24.60
CA ILE A 231 0.30 4.70 -23.66
C ILE A 231 0.87 5.36 -22.39
N THR A 232 1.12 6.67 -22.39
CA THR A 232 1.59 7.41 -21.20
C THR A 232 0.45 7.93 -20.32
N THR A 233 -0.79 7.93 -20.82
CA THR A 233 -1.95 8.44 -20.07
C THR A 233 -2.94 7.29 -19.81
N GLY A 234 -3.41 7.16 -18.58
CA GLY A 234 -4.51 6.25 -18.27
C GLY A 234 -5.83 6.70 -18.92
N SER A 235 -6.75 5.76 -19.10
CA SER A 235 -8.07 5.98 -19.74
C SER A 235 -9.03 6.86 -18.92
N GLY A 236 -8.71 7.13 -17.67
CA GLY A 236 -9.63 7.66 -16.65
C GLY A 236 -10.14 6.57 -15.71
N TRP A 237 -10.56 6.98 -14.51
CA TRP A 237 -11.09 6.12 -13.45
C TRP A 237 -12.37 5.41 -13.89
N GLN A 238 -12.41 4.08 -13.72
CA GLN A 238 -13.51 3.21 -14.16
C GLN A 238 -13.82 3.22 -15.67
N MET A 239 -12.86 3.68 -16.51
CA MET A 239 -13.01 3.73 -17.97
C MET A 239 -12.45 2.49 -18.70
N GLY A 240 -11.91 1.52 -17.96
CA GLY A 240 -11.47 0.21 -18.45
C GLY A 240 -11.57 -0.84 -17.33
N MET A 241 -11.09 -2.05 -17.57
CA MET A 241 -11.37 -3.23 -16.73
C MET A 241 -10.59 -3.28 -15.41
N CYS A 242 -9.36 -2.78 -15.40
CA CYS A 242 -8.47 -2.76 -14.24
C CYS A 242 -8.52 -1.41 -13.51
N VAL A 243 -7.95 -1.31 -12.30
CA VAL A 243 -7.94 -0.04 -11.53
C VAL A 243 -7.13 1.07 -12.23
N GLY A 244 -6.14 0.69 -13.04
CA GLY A 244 -5.53 1.54 -14.07
C GLY A 244 -5.48 0.83 -15.42
N ASN A 245 -5.73 1.55 -16.51
CA ASN A 245 -5.64 1.04 -17.88
C ASN A 245 -5.02 2.14 -18.76
N THR A 246 -4.02 1.84 -19.61
CA THR A 246 -3.55 2.80 -20.62
C THR A 246 -4.43 2.76 -21.87
N GLY A 247 -4.31 3.75 -22.75
CA GLY A 247 -4.74 3.56 -24.14
C GLY A 247 -3.83 2.57 -24.91
N PRO A 248 -4.32 1.93 -25.99
CA PRO A 248 -3.51 1.11 -26.89
C PRO A 248 -2.73 1.95 -27.93
N ALA A 249 -1.86 1.31 -28.71
CA ALA A 249 -1.33 1.87 -29.95
C ALA A 249 -1.53 0.90 -31.13
N ASP A 250 -2.69 1.01 -31.77
CA ASP A 250 -3.22 0.01 -32.70
C ASP A 250 -2.45 -0.13 -34.01
N ILE A 251 -1.79 0.93 -34.49
CA ILE A 251 -1.06 0.90 -35.78
C ILE A 251 0.18 0.03 -35.63
N VAL A 252 0.88 0.16 -34.50
CA VAL A 252 2.04 -0.68 -34.13
C VAL A 252 1.65 -1.95 -33.37
N LYS A 253 0.38 -2.11 -32.99
CA LYS A 253 -0.19 -3.24 -32.23
C LYS A 253 0.37 -3.42 -30.82
N PHE A 254 0.63 -2.31 -30.12
CA PHE A 254 0.87 -2.34 -28.68
C PHE A 254 -0.48 -2.33 -27.95
N PRO A 255 -0.72 -3.23 -26.98
CA PRO A 255 -2.02 -3.33 -26.30
C PRO A 255 -2.25 -2.16 -25.32
N SER A 256 -3.48 -2.02 -24.85
CA SER A 256 -3.76 -1.36 -23.56
C SER A 256 -3.10 -2.18 -22.45
N LEU A 257 -2.40 -1.53 -21.52
CA LEU A 257 -1.84 -2.20 -20.34
C LEU A 257 -2.84 -2.14 -19.19
N CYS A 258 -3.16 -3.30 -18.61
CA CYS A 258 -3.87 -3.42 -17.34
C CYS A 258 -2.90 -3.27 -16.15
N LEU A 259 -3.22 -2.39 -15.21
CA LEU A 259 -2.52 -2.20 -13.94
C LEU A 259 -3.47 -2.52 -12.78
N GLN A 260 -3.11 -3.48 -11.91
CA GLN A 260 -3.99 -3.98 -10.85
C GLN A 260 -3.32 -4.04 -9.46
N ASP A 261 -4.06 -3.60 -8.43
CA ASP A 261 -3.71 -3.83 -7.03
C ASP A 261 -3.76 -5.33 -6.67
N GLY A 262 -3.09 -5.81 -5.62
CA GLY A 262 -2.26 -5.08 -4.66
C GLY A 262 -1.12 -5.95 -4.11
N PRO A 263 -0.39 -5.50 -3.07
CA PRO A 263 0.84 -6.16 -2.59
C PRO A 263 0.70 -7.56 -1.97
N GLN A 264 -0.52 -8.13 -1.91
CA GLN A 264 -0.82 -9.44 -1.28
C GLN A 264 -1.85 -10.31 -2.03
N GLY A 265 -2.13 -10.01 -3.30
CA GLY A 265 -3.18 -10.67 -4.09
C GLY A 265 -3.92 -9.66 -4.95
N LEU A 266 -4.77 -10.12 -5.87
CA LEU A 266 -5.46 -9.23 -6.80
C LEU A 266 -6.71 -8.60 -6.18
N ARG A 267 -6.75 -7.27 -6.13
CA ARG A 267 -7.92 -6.49 -5.69
C ARG A 267 -9.04 -6.59 -6.73
N PHE A 268 -10.29 -6.60 -6.27
CA PHE A 268 -11.50 -6.63 -7.11
C PHE A 268 -11.48 -7.73 -8.19
N ALA A 269 -10.99 -8.92 -7.86
CA ALA A 269 -11.00 -10.09 -8.73
C ALA A 269 -11.62 -11.30 -8.02
N ASP A 270 -12.33 -12.14 -8.78
CA ASP A 270 -12.83 -13.44 -8.30
C ASP A 270 -11.76 -14.54 -8.39
N HIS A 271 -11.94 -15.65 -7.66
CA HIS A 271 -11.12 -16.87 -7.76
C HIS A 271 -9.59 -16.66 -7.76
N VAL A 272 -9.13 -15.74 -6.91
CA VAL A 272 -7.72 -15.39 -6.62
C VAL A 272 -7.39 -15.72 -5.15
N SER A 273 -6.10 -15.76 -4.80
CA SER A 273 -5.65 -16.02 -3.44
C SER A 273 -5.42 -14.72 -2.64
N ALA A 274 -5.85 -14.71 -1.38
CA ALA A 274 -5.49 -13.72 -0.39
C ALA A 274 -4.27 -14.20 0.41
N PHE A 275 -3.08 -13.81 -0.05
CA PHE A 275 -1.80 -14.12 0.60
C PHE A 275 -1.64 -13.31 1.91
N PRO A 276 -0.77 -13.73 2.83
CA PRO A 276 -0.40 -12.91 3.98
C PRO A 276 0.23 -11.60 3.56
N ALA A 277 0.07 -10.55 4.37
CA ALA A 277 0.58 -9.22 4.09
C ALA A 277 2.11 -9.15 3.97
N GLY A 278 2.61 -7.99 3.52
CA GLY A 278 4.05 -7.70 3.50
C GLY A 278 4.69 -7.90 4.87
N ILE A 279 4.02 -7.46 5.95
CA ILE A 279 4.59 -7.48 7.30
C ILE A 279 4.73 -8.91 7.87
N THR A 280 3.77 -9.79 7.58
CA THR A 280 3.85 -11.23 7.89
C THR A 280 4.95 -11.89 7.05
N THR A 281 5.06 -11.51 5.78
CA THR A 281 6.09 -12.01 4.86
C THR A 281 7.50 -11.60 5.33
N GLY A 282 7.68 -10.36 5.79
CA GLY A 282 8.90 -9.88 6.41
C GLY A 282 9.26 -10.64 7.68
N SER A 283 8.25 -10.94 8.51
CA SER A 283 8.41 -11.72 9.75
C SER A 283 8.96 -13.14 9.54
N THR A 284 8.88 -13.70 8.32
CA THR A 284 9.53 -14.99 7.99
C THR A 284 11.06 -14.90 8.02
N TRP A 285 11.63 -13.75 7.63
CA TRP A 285 13.07 -13.57 7.32
C TRP A 285 13.61 -14.61 6.30
N ASN A 286 12.75 -15.10 5.40
CA ASN A 286 13.06 -16.20 4.47
C ASN A 286 12.98 -15.74 3.00
N ARG A 287 14.14 -15.58 2.36
CA ARG A 287 14.25 -15.12 0.96
C ARG A 287 13.59 -16.05 -0.07
N GLU A 288 13.62 -17.35 0.20
CA GLU A 288 13.00 -18.34 -0.70
C GLU A 288 11.48 -18.21 -0.64
N LEU A 289 10.92 -18.14 0.56
CA LEU A 289 9.48 -18.00 0.79
C LEU A 289 8.92 -16.62 0.36
N MET A 290 9.71 -15.55 0.53
CA MET A 290 9.44 -14.23 -0.08
C MET A 290 9.31 -14.32 -1.60
N ARG A 291 10.20 -15.07 -2.25
CA ARG A 291 10.17 -15.30 -3.70
C ARG A 291 9.02 -16.22 -4.12
N GLU A 292 8.75 -17.32 -3.40
CA GLU A 292 7.62 -18.23 -3.66
C GLU A 292 6.28 -17.46 -3.66
N ARG A 293 6.06 -16.58 -2.67
CA ARG A 293 4.90 -15.68 -2.62
C ARG A 293 4.82 -14.76 -3.84
N GLY A 294 5.96 -14.18 -4.24
CA GLY A 294 6.05 -13.38 -5.47
C GLY A 294 5.71 -14.17 -6.74
N VAL A 295 6.18 -15.41 -6.86
CA VAL A 295 5.90 -16.31 -7.99
C VAL A 295 4.41 -16.63 -8.07
N ALA A 296 3.77 -16.93 -6.94
CA ALA A 296 2.34 -17.22 -6.88
C ALA A 296 1.49 -15.99 -7.32
N MET A 297 1.75 -14.80 -6.75
CA MET A 297 1.06 -13.56 -7.14
C MET A 297 1.28 -13.21 -8.62
N GLY A 298 2.51 -13.35 -9.15
CA GLY A 298 2.81 -13.11 -10.56
C GLY A 298 2.10 -14.08 -11.51
N ARG A 299 1.91 -15.33 -11.08
CA ARG A 299 1.16 -16.35 -11.83
C ARG A 299 -0.32 -16.01 -11.90
N GLU A 300 -0.92 -15.61 -10.77
CA GLU A 300 -2.32 -15.17 -10.73
C GLU A 300 -2.56 -13.92 -11.58
N ALA A 301 -1.70 -12.91 -11.45
CA ALA A 301 -1.74 -11.70 -12.28
C ALA A 301 -1.68 -12.02 -13.79
N ARG A 302 -0.74 -12.87 -14.24
CA ARG A 302 -0.67 -13.29 -15.65
C ARG A 302 -1.92 -14.05 -16.10
N MET A 303 -2.45 -14.97 -15.29
CA MET A 303 -3.63 -15.76 -15.65
C MET A 303 -4.93 -14.93 -15.66
N LYS A 304 -5.01 -13.84 -14.86
CA LYS A 304 -6.08 -12.84 -14.91
C LYS A 304 -5.89 -11.79 -16.03
N GLY A 305 -4.76 -11.78 -16.73
CA GLY A 305 -4.46 -10.84 -17.82
C GLY A 305 -3.91 -9.47 -17.37
N VAL A 306 -3.35 -9.39 -16.17
CA VAL A 306 -2.78 -8.16 -15.58
C VAL A 306 -1.34 -7.96 -16.07
N ASN A 307 -1.08 -6.84 -16.77
CA ASN A 307 0.27 -6.51 -17.27
C ASN A 307 1.20 -6.02 -16.16
N VAL A 308 0.69 -5.21 -15.24
CA VAL A 308 1.44 -4.57 -14.14
C VAL A 308 0.75 -4.87 -12.80
N LEU A 309 1.45 -5.53 -11.88
CA LEU A 309 0.99 -5.76 -10.51
C LEU A 309 1.52 -4.67 -9.60
N LEU A 310 0.63 -3.95 -8.92
CA LEU A 310 0.92 -2.76 -8.11
C LEU A 310 1.51 -3.10 -6.73
N GLY A 311 2.60 -3.85 -6.74
CA GLY A 311 3.39 -4.19 -5.57
C GLY A 311 4.75 -4.81 -5.94
N PRO A 312 5.62 -5.05 -4.94
CA PRO A 312 5.38 -4.91 -3.51
C PRO A 312 5.39 -3.46 -3.00
N SER A 313 4.96 -3.27 -1.75
CA SER A 313 5.13 -2.00 -1.03
C SER A 313 6.41 -2.00 -0.16
N MET A 314 7.04 -0.84 -0.03
CA MET A 314 8.21 -0.57 0.83
C MET A 314 8.33 0.92 1.25
N GLY A 315 7.39 1.76 0.78
CA GLY A 315 7.12 3.11 1.26
C GLY A 315 5.62 3.17 1.58
N PRO A 316 5.16 3.25 2.84
CA PRO A 316 5.92 3.51 4.06
C PRO A 316 7.04 2.50 4.32
N LEU A 317 8.18 3.03 4.77
CA LEU A 317 9.21 2.20 5.39
C LEU A 317 8.78 1.76 6.79
N GLY A 318 7.98 2.57 7.48
CA GLY A 318 7.55 2.34 8.86
C GLY A 318 8.24 3.25 9.86
N MET A 319 8.57 4.49 9.47
CA MET A 319 9.14 5.50 10.36
C MET A 319 8.24 5.81 11.57
N MET A 320 6.92 5.71 11.37
CA MET A 320 5.91 5.92 12.41
C MET A 320 5.20 4.58 12.69
N PRO A 321 5.28 3.97 13.90
CA PRO A 321 4.64 2.68 14.19
C PRO A 321 3.10 2.72 14.13
N ALA A 322 2.52 3.92 14.17
CA ALA A 322 1.09 4.18 14.00
C ALA A 322 0.66 4.29 12.51
N GLY A 323 1.60 4.43 11.57
CA GLY A 323 1.33 4.67 10.15
C GLY A 323 0.43 3.61 9.50
N GLY A 324 -0.65 4.07 8.86
CA GLY A 324 -1.81 3.23 8.51
C GLY A 324 -1.51 2.09 7.52
N ARG A 325 -0.50 2.27 6.66
CA ARG A 325 -0.14 1.33 5.58
C ARG A 325 1.16 0.55 5.80
N ASN A 326 1.78 0.65 6.99
CA ASN A 326 3.03 -0.05 7.31
C ASN A 326 2.97 -1.56 7.01
N TRP A 327 1.78 -2.15 7.17
CA TRP A 327 1.54 -3.58 7.01
C TRP A 327 1.64 -4.08 5.56
N GLU A 328 1.48 -3.21 4.57
CA GLU A 328 1.72 -3.53 3.15
C GLU A 328 3.23 -3.73 2.87
N GLY A 329 4.09 -3.06 3.63
CA GLY A 329 5.55 -3.20 3.61
C GLY A 329 6.06 -4.32 4.52
N PHE A 330 7.37 -4.55 4.53
CA PHE A 330 7.96 -5.76 5.13
C PHE A 330 8.56 -5.58 6.55
N GLY A 331 8.53 -4.38 7.12
CA GLY A 331 9.19 -4.08 8.40
C GLY A 331 9.89 -2.73 8.39
N SER A 332 10.48 -2.31 9.51
CA SER A 332 11.03 -0.96 9.67
C SER A 332 12.53 -0.83 9.34
N ASP A 333 13.24 -1.93 9.03
CA ASP A 333 14.64 -1.88 8.58
C ASP A 333 14.78 -1.91 7.03
N PRO A 334 15.54 -0.98 6.42
CA PRO A 334 15.71 -0.89 4.97
C PRO A 334 16.45 -2.06 4.31
N VAL A 335 17.26 -2.84 5.03
CA VAL A 335 17.89 -4.06 4.50
C VAL A 335 16.89 -5.21 4.47
N LEU A 336 16.05 -5.35 5.51
CA LEU A 336 14.96 -6.33 5.49
C LEU A 336 13.94 -6.00 4.39
N GLN A 337 13.47 -4.74 4.33
CA GLN A 337 12.58 -4.22 3.29
C GLN A 337 13.19 -4.39 1.89
N GLY A 338 14.45 -4.00 1.68
CA GLY A 338 15.12 -4.11 0.38
C GLY A 338 15.32 -5.55 -0.10
N VAL A 339 15.63 -6.48 0.80
CA VAL A 339 15.70 -7.91 0.47
C VAL A 339 14.31 -8.46 0.12
N ALA A 340 13.30 -8.21 0.96
CA ALA A 340 11.97 -8.75 0.76
C ALA A 340 11.27 -8.18 -0.49
N ALA A 341 11.47 -6.89 -0.78
CA ALA A 341 11.02 -6.27 -2.01
C ALA A 341 11.71 -6.90 -3.24
N ALA A 342 13.05 -6.96 -3.24
CA ALA A 342 13.82 -7.54 -4.35
C ALA A 342 13.47 -9.01 -4.64
N GLU A 343 13.21 -9.82 -3.61
CA GLU A 343 12.79 -11.22 -3.79
C GLU A 343 11.33 -11.36 -4.25
N THR A 344 10.42 -10.52 -3.75
CA THR A 344 9.03 -10.49 -4.23
C THR A 344 8.97 -10.04 -5.70
N ILE A 345 9.75 -9.03 -6.09
CA ILE A 345 9.89 -8.54 -7.47
C ILE A 345 10.43 -9.64 -8.39
N ARG A 346 11.50 -10.35 -8.01
CA ARG A 346 12.02 -11.51 -8.75
C ARG A 346 10.95 -12.59 -8.94
N GLY A 347 10.13 -12.84 -7.92
CA GLY A 347 9.01 -13.78 -8.00
C GLY A 347 7.96 -13.35 -9.02
N ILE A 348 7.43 -12.13 -8.90
CA ILE A 348 6.39 -11.59 -9.79
C ILE A 348 6.88 -11.59 -11.25
N GLN A 349 8.07 -11.03 -11.48
CA GLN A 349 8.62 -10.81 -12.82
C GLN A 349 9.11 -12.11 -13.50
N SER A 350 9.36 -13.19 -12.74
CA SER A 350 9.65 -14.49 -13.36
C SER A 350 8.46 -15.12 -14.09
N ASN A 351 7.24 -14.62 -13.84
CA ASN A 351 6.05 -14.96 -14.63
C ASN A 351 5.85 -14.06 -15.87
N GLY A 352 6.68 -13.02 -16.05
CA GLY A 352 6.53 -12.01 -17.11
C GLY A 352 5.64 -10.82 -16.73
N VAL A 353 5.06 -10.79 -15.53
CA VAL A 353 4.26 -9.64 -15.06
C VAL A 353 5.19 -8.53 -14.58
N MET A 354 4.93 -7.29 -14.96
CA MET A 354 5.70 -6.14 -14.49
C MET A 354 5.38 -5.86 -13.02
N ALA A 355 6.40 -5.78 -12.15
CA ALA A 355 6.22 -5.41 -10.75
C ALA A 355 6.39 -3.90 -10.54
N THR A 356 5.71 -3.36 -9.54
CA THR A 356 5.75 -1.92 -9.19
C THR A 356 6.27 -1.72 -7.77
N ALA A 357 7.46 -1.13 -7.63
CA ALA A 357 7.92 -0.70 -6.31
C ALA A 357 7.15 0.56 -5.88
N LYS A 358 6.37 0.48 -4.79
CA LYS A 358 5.56 1.60 -4.25
C LYS A 358 5.77 1.87 -2.75
N HIS A 359 5.52 3.06 -2.22
CA HIS A 359 5.26 4.34 -2.89
C HIS A 359 6.51 5.21 -2.75
N PHE A 360 7.09 5.67 -3.86
CA PHE A 360 8.37 6.39 -3.92
C PHE A 360 8.15 7.91 -3.76
N VAL A 361 8.55 8.55 -2.66
CA VAL A 361 9.12 8.01 -1.41
C VAL A 361 8.65 8.91 -0.25
N MET A 362 8.80 8.46 1.00
CA MET A 362 8.37 9.17 2.22
C MET A 362 6.85 9.31 2.47
N ASN A 363 6.02 8.39 1.96
CA ASN A 363 4.61 8.30 2.38
C ASN A 363 4.49 7.51 3.70
N GLU A 364 4.98 8.11 4.80
CA GLU A 364 5.10 7.44 6.11
C GLU A 364 3.84 7.59 7.01
N GLN A 365 2.85 8.38 6.60
CA GLN A 365 1.54 8.52 7.26
C GLN A 365 0.44 8.81 6.23
N GLU A 366 -0.81 8.54 6.59
CA GLU A 366 -1.97 8.74 5.72
C GLU A 366 -2.69 10.08 5.96
N HIS A 367 -2.66 10.63 7.19
CA HIS A 367 -3.18 11.96 7.47
C HIS A 367 -2.50 12.99 6.56
N PHE A 368 -3.28 13.79 5.84
CA PHE A 368 -2.80 14.83 4.90
C PHE A 368 -1.99 14.35 3.69
N ARG A 369 -2.00 13.05 3.35
CA ARG A 369 -1.29 12.51 2.18
C ARG A 369 -1.81 13.10 0.84
N GLN A 370 -3.12 13.35 0.72
CA GLN A 370 -3.76 13.94 -0.46
C GLN A 370 -4.40 15.31 -0.16
N PRO A 371 -4.44 16.24 -1.14
CA PRO A 371 -5.30 17.41 -1.11
C PRO A 371 -6.78 17.03 -0.99
N PHE A 372 -7.55 17.86 -0.30
CA PHE A 372 -9.00 17.81 -0.08
C PHE A 372 -9.55 16.60 0.69
N GLU A 373 -8.86 15.45 0.72
CA GLU A 373 -9.19 14.27 1.54
C GLU A 373 -9.44 14.65 3.01
N TRP A 374 -8.66 15.59 3.54
CA TRP A 374 -8.72 16.11 4.91
C TRP A 374 -9.27 17.55 5.00
N GLY A 375 -9.94 18.02 3.96
CA GLY A 375 -10.52 19.38 3.90
C GLY A 375 -9.51 20.54 3.71
N ILE A 376 -8.21 20.26 3.66
CA ILE A 376 -7.15 21.21 3.29
C ILE A 376 -6.84 21.13 1.78
N PRO A 377 -6.48 22.23 1.10
CA PRO A 377 -6.27 22.23 -0.36
C PRO A 377 -4.90 21.70 -0.81
N THR A 378 -4.13 21.11 0.10
CA THR A 378 -2.70 20.77 -0.04
C THR A 378 -2.43 19.39 0.55
N ALA A 379 -1.42 18.68 0.02
CA ALA A 379 -0.83 17.54 0.71
C ALA A 379 0.24 18.02 1.71
N LEU A 380 0.64 17.15 2.63
CA LEU A 380 1.80 17.37 3.49
C LEU A 380 3.13 17.39 2.71
N SER A 381 4.17 17.92 3.34
CA SER A 381 5.57 17.73 2.96
C SER A 381 6.33 16.89 3.97
N SER A 382 6.79 15.73 3.53
CA SER A 382 7.77 14.89 4.22
C SER A 382 9.16 15.49 4.02
N ASN A 383 9.69 16.16 5.03
CA ASN A 383 10.97 16.84 4.94
C ASN A 383 12.09 15.93 5.47
N VAL A 384 13.07 15.59 4.62
CA VAL A 384 14.11 14.61 4.94
C VAL A 384 15.48 15.03 4.40
N GLY A 385 16.52 14.78 5.21
CA GLY A 385 17.90 15.05 4.84
C GLY A 385 18.48 14.02 3.87
N ASP A 386 19.25 14.49 2.89
CA ASP A 386 19.84 13.73 1.77
C ASP A 386 20.55 12.43 2.23
N ARG A 387 21.25 12.44 3.37
CA ARG A 387 21.90 11.23 3.94
C ARG A 387 20.89 10.16 4.38
N ALA A 388 19.85 10.53 5.13
CA ALA A 388 18.86 9.57 5.57
C ALA A 388 18.00 9.06 4.39
N LEU A 389 17.75 9.91 3.40
CA LEU A 389 17.11 9.51 2.15
C LEU A 389 17.88 8.35 1.48
N HIS A 390 19.21 8.42 1.35
CA HIS A 390 20.01 7.35 0.74
C HIS A 390 20.27 6.14 1.65
N GLU A 391 20.55 6.33 2.95
CA GLU A 391 20.84 5.22 3.90
C GLU A 391 19.61 4.49 4.43
N VAL A 392 18.41 5.04 4.23
CA VAL A 392 17.16 4.53 4.82
C VAL A 392 16.07 4.38 3.75
N PHE A 393 15.49 5.48 3.26
CA PHE A 393 14.22 5.39 2.52
C PHE A 393 14.35 5.01 1.03
N ALA A 394 15.45 5.39 0.36
CA ALA A 394 15.74 4.99 -1.02
C ALA A 394 16.47 3.64 -1.12
N TRP A 395 16.98 3.09 -0.01
CA TRP A 395 17.74 1.83 0.00
C TRP A 395 16.92 0.63 -0.51
N PRO A 396 15.64 0.41 -0.10
CA PRO A 396 14.82 -0.67 -0.67
C PRO A 396 14.56 -0.51 -2.17
N PHE A 397 14.38 0.73 -2.64
CA PHE A 397 14.21 1.03 -4.06
C PHE A 397 15.50 0.78 -4.85
N ALA A 398 16.69 1.05 -4.27
CA ALA A 398 17.97 0.71 -4.89
C ALA A 398 18.13 -0.81 -5.11
N GLU A 399 17.77 -1.64 -4.13
CA GLU A 399 17.76 -3.10 -4.31
C GLU A 399 16.65 -3.58 -5.27
N SER A 400 15.52 -2.86 -5.34
CA SER A 400 14.43 -3.13 -6.29
C SER A 400 14.84 -2.83 -7.74
N VAL A 401 15.54 -1.73 -8.00
CA VAL A 401 16.10 -1.43 -9.33
C VAL A 401 17.21 -2.44 -9.68
N ARG A 402 18.00 -2.89 -8.71
CA ARG A 402 18.96 -3.99 -8.85
C ARG A 402 18.31 -5.40 -8.96
N ALA A 403 17.00 -5.49 -8.75
CA ALA A 403 16.18 -6.65 -9.07
C ALA A 403 15.41 -6.49 -10.40
N ASP A 404 15.81 -5.53 -11.23
CA ASP A 404 15.21 -5.18 -12.52
C ASP A 404 13.71 -4.83 -12.43
N VAL A 405 13.26 -4.13 -11.37
CA VAL A 405 11.85 -3.73 -11.24
C VAL A 405 11.35 -2.95 -12.46
N ALA A 406 10.18 -3.33 -12.98
CA ALA A 406 9.63 -2.81 -14.23
C ALA A 406 9.06 -1.39 -14.11
N SER A 407 8.35 -1.09 -13.01
CA SER A 407 7.85 0.25 -12.72
C SER A 407 8.10 0.69 -11.28
N VAL A 408 8.07 2.01 -11.08
CA VAL A 408 8.08 2.64 -9.75
C VAL A 408 6.89 3.57 -9.66
N MET A 409 6.13 3.49 -8.57
CA MET A 409 4.99 4.37 -8.32
C MET A 409 5.43 5.55 -7.46
N CYS A 410 5.31 6.78 -7.98
CA CYS A 410 5.57 7.98 -7.18
C CYS A 410 4.38 8.31 -6.27
N ALA A 411 4.68 8.80 -5.06
CA ALA A 411 3.71 8.96 -3.98
C ALA A 411 2.87 10.26 -4.05
N TYR A 412 1.81 10.34 -3.25
CA TYR A 412 0.85 11.45 -3.21
C TYR A 412 1.43 12.79 -2.73
N GLN A 413 2.20 12.73 -1.65
CA GLN A 413 2.61 13.87 -0.84
C GLN A 413 3.85 14.58 -1.40
N MET A 414 4.19 15.72 -0.82
CA MET A 414 5.42 16.43 -1.14
C MET A 414 6.61 15.83 -0.39
N VAL A 415 7.80 15.95 -0.97
CA VAL A 415 9.08 15.71 -0.30
C VAL A 415 9.93 16.96 -0.47
N ASN A 416 10.38 17.57 0.65
CA ASN A 416 11.03 18.89 0.66
C ASN A 416 10.26 19.93 -0.19
N ASN A 417 8.94 20.00 0.01
CA ASN A 417 7.98 20.91 -0.62
C ASN A 417 7.88 20.82 -2.17
N SER A 418 8.13 19.64 -2.75
CA SER A 418 7.77 19.31 -4.15
C SER A 418 7.10 17.93 -4.20
N HIS A 419 5.93 17.82 -4.86
CA HIS A 419 5.16 16.58 -4.98
C HIS A 419 6.00 15.44 -5.59
N ALA A 420 5.96 14.24 -5.00
CA ALA A 420 6.88 13.16 -5.40
C ALA A 420 6.76 12.78 -6.89
N CYS A 421 5.59 12.92 -7.51
CA CYS A 421 5.37 12.70 -8.95
C CYS A 421 5.87 13.80 -9.90
N GLU A 422 6.49 14.87 -9.39
CA GLU A 422 7.14 15.91 -10.19
C GLU A 422 8.49 16.38 -9.60
N ASN A 423 8.90 15.80 -8.47
CA ASN A 423 10.13 16.14 -7.77
C ASN A 423 11.36 15.63 -8.55
N SER A 424 11.99 16.55 -9.28
CA SER A 424 13.12 16.21 -10.16
C SER A 424 14.35 15.65 -9.44
N LYS A 425 14.72 16.09 -8.21
CA LYS A 425 15.83 15.46 -7.47
C LYS A 425 15.50 14.00 -7.12
N LEU A 426 14.25 13.67 -6.79
CA LEU A 426 13.83 12.28 -6.56
C LEU A 426 13.81 11.45 -7.85
N LEU A 427 13.02 11.85 -8.85
CA LEU A 427 12.76 11.01 -10.02
C LEU A 427 13.89 11.05 -11.05
N ASN A 428 14.41 12.23 -11.38
CA ASN A 428 15.50 12.37 -12.35
C ASN A 428 16.86 12.10 -11.71
N GLY A 429 17.16 12.74 -10.57
CA GLY A 429 18.46 12.65 -9.91
C GLY A 429 18.71 11.28 -9.26
N ILE A 430 17.94 10.94 -8.23
CA ILE A 430 18.14 9.72 -7.45
C ILE A 430 17.69 8.49 -8.26
N LEU A 431 16.42 8.41 -8.68
CA LEU A 431 15.90 7.19 -9.28
C LEU A 431 16.49 6.89 -10.68
N LYS A 432 16.39 7.83 -11.62
CA LYS A 432 16.78 7.58 -13.03
C LYS A 432 18.28 7.65 -13.29
N ASP A 433 19.00 8.59 -12.69
CA ASP A 433 20.44 8.75 -12.93
C ASP A 433 21.33 7.97 -11.95
N GLU A 434 21.14 8.17 -10.64
CA GLU A 434 21.98 7.49 -9.64
C GLU A 434 21.67 6.00 -9.55
N LEU A 435 20.42 5.64 -9.22
CA LEU A 435 20.00 4.24 -9.15
C LEU A 435 19.90 3.60 -10.55
N GLY A 436 20.08 4.37 -11.63
CA GLY A 436 20.17 3.87 -13.00
C GLY A 436 18.88 3.23 -13.53
N PHE A 437 17.71 3.63 -13.01
CA PHE A 437 16.44 2.99 -13.31
C PHE A 437 16.07 3.01 -14.79
N GLN A 438 15.88 1.82 -15.37
CA GLN A 438 15.55 1.60 -16.79
C GLN A 438 14.05 1.44 -17.07
N GLY A 439 13.23 1.19 -16.05
CA GLY A 439 11.77 1.07 -16.16
C GLY A 439 11.06 2.41 -16.30
N PHE A 440 9.74 2.42 -16.08
CA PHE A 440 8.91 3.62 -16.15
C PHE A 440 8.38 4.06 -14.76
N VAL A 441 8.26 5.37 -14.55
CA VAL A 441 7.64 5.94 -13.34
C VAL A 441 6.16 6.18 -13.61
N GLN A 442 5.27 5.57 -12.83
CA GLN A 442 3.84 5.83 -12.83
C GLN A 442 3.42 6.66 -11.62
N SER A 443 2.30 7.37 -11.69
CA SER A 443 1.70 7.99 -10.50
C SER A 443 0.92 6.97 -9.68
N ASP A 444 0.83 7.22 -8.37
CA ASP A 444 -0.31 6.78 -7.55
C ASP A 444 -1.60 7.54 -8.01
N TRP A 445 -2.78 7.11 -7.59
CA TRP A 445 -4.04 7.47 -8.25
C TRP A 445 -4.47 8.93 -8.00
N LEU A 446 -4.31 9.80 -9.00
CA LEU A 446 -4.34 11.27 -8.88
C LEU A 446 -3.16 11.89 -8.11
N ALA A 447 -2.02 11.19 -7.95
CA ALA A 447 -0.81 11.80 -7.37
C ALA A 447 -0.12 12.83 -8.31
N GLN A 448 -0.46 12.82 -9.60
CA GLN A 448 -0.04 13.85 -10.55
C GLN A 448 -0.72 15.19 -10.22
N ARG A 449 0.06 16.28 -10.12
CA ARG A 449 -0.45 17.64 -9.84
C ARG A 449 -0.23 18.67 -10.94
N SER A 450 0.60 18.34 -11.94
CA SER A 450 0.84 19.20 -13.12
C SER A 450 0.98 18.38 -14.41
N GLY A 451 0.78 19.04 -15.56
CA GLY A 451 1.08 18.45 -16.87
C GLY A 451 2.57 18.53 -17.23
N ILE A 452 3.09 19.74 -17.42
CA ILE A 452 4.47 19.97 -17.89
C ILE A 452 5.52 19.66 -16.81
N ASN A 453 5.28 20.04 -15.55
CA ASN A 453 6.32 19.92 -14.52
C ASN A 453 6.54 18.46 -14.10
N SER A 454 5.50 17.62 -14.05
CA SER A 454 5.64 16.16 -13.86
C SER A 454 6.36 15.47 -15.03
N ALA A 455 6.00 15.81 -16.27
CA ALA A 455 6.62 15.26 -17.48
C ALA A 455 8.13 15.53 -17.55
N LEU A 456 8.55 16.76 -17.25
CA LEU A 456 9.96 17.14 -17.18
C LEU A 456 10.64 16.65 -15.89
N GLY A 457 9.90 16.66 -14.78
CA GLY A 457 10.35 16.25 -13.45
C GLY A 457 10.64 14.76 -13.31
N GLY A 458 10.06 13.91 -14.17
CA GLY A 458 10.49 12.53 -14.36
C GLY A 458 9.39 11.48 -14.47
N LEU A 459 8.11 11.86 -14.36
CA LEU A 459 6.96 10.96 -14.53
C LEU A 459 6.91 10.42 -15.97
N ASP A 460 6.61 9.13 -16.15
CA ASP A 460 6.44 8.48 -17.48
C ASP A 460 5.00 8.04 -17.76
N MET A 461 4.19 7.76 -16.73
CA MET A 461 2.80 7.31 -16.86
C MET A 461 1.87 7.99 -15.85
N SER A 462 0.75 8.53 -16.33
CA SER A 462 -0.32 9.12 -15.51
C SER A 462 -1.41 8.09 -15.19
N MET A 463 -1.76 7.93 -13.92
CA MET A 463 -2.81 7.01 -13.45
C MET A 463 -3.74 7.67 -12.41
N PRO A 464 -5.07 7.44 -12.46
CA PRO A 464 -5.80 6.65 -13.47
C PRO A 464 -5.94 7.35 -14.84
N GLY A 465 -5.45 8.59 -14.97
CA GLY A 465 -5.48 9.37 -16.21
C GLY A 465 -6.27 10.68 -16.09
N ASP A 466 -7.24 10.76 -15.17
CA ASP A 466 -7.84 12.04 -14.76
C ASP A 466 -6.79 12.96 -14.11
N GLY A 467 -7.10 14.26 -14.02
CA GLY A 467 -6.19 15.28 -13.49
C GLY A 467 -6.28 15.47 -11.98
N LEU A 468 -6.98 16.53 -11.55
CA LEU A 468 -7.06 16.92 -10.13
C LEU A 468 -8.29 16.36 -9.41
N HIS A 469 -9.24 15.76 -10.14
CA HIS A 469 -10.50 15.24 -9.63
C HIS A 469 -10.80 13.87 -10.23
N TRP A 470 -11.53 13.03 -9.49
CA TRP A 470 -11.92 11.70 -9.95
C TRP A 470 -13.03 11.77 -11.01
N MET A 471 -12.85 11.07 -12.13
CA MET A 471 -13.93 10.71 -13.05
C MET A 471 -14.68 11.93 -13.62
N ASP A 472 -13.95 13.02 -13.87
CA ASP A 472 -14.47 14.27 -14.47
C ASP A 472 -14.09 14.44 -15.95
N GLY A 473 -13.20 13.59 -16.46
CA GLY A 473 -12.72 13.61 -17.84
C GLY A 473 -11.63 14.64 -18.15
N ARG A 474 -11.05 15.31 -17.14
CA ARG A 474 -10.09 16.42 -17.30
C ARG A 474 -8.67 15.99 -16.93
N SER A 475 -7.97 15.37 -17.87
CA SER A 475 -6.57 14.97 -17.66
C SER A 475 -5.62 16.18 -17.54
N LEU A 476 -4.53 15.97 -16.80
CA LEU A 476 -3.34 16.85 -16.85
C LEU A 476 -2.39 16.47 -18.01
N TRP A 477 -2.54 15.28 -18.59
CA TRP A 477 -1.89 14.80 -19.81
C TRP A 477 -2.97 14.58 -20.89
N GLY A 478 -3.00 13.42 -21.57
CA GLY A 478 -3.92 13.19 -22.70
C GLY A 478 -3.80 14.30 -23.76
N SER A 479 -4.92 14.93 -24.11
CA SER A 479 -4.96 16.11 -25.00
C SER A 479 -3.93 17.18 -24.64
N GLU A 480 -3.67 17.43 -23.35
CA GLU A 480 -2.75 18.49 -22.93
C GLU A 480 -1.27 18.09 -23.04
N LEU A 481 -0.94 16.81 -22.96
CA LEU A 481 0.40 16.31 -23.28
C LEU A 481 0.65 16.38 -24.80
N THR A 482 -0.35 16.03 -25.63
CA THR A 482 -0.32 16.24 -27.08
C THR A 482 -0.13 17.72 -27.43
N ARG A 483 -0.88 18.63 -26.79
CA ARG A 483 -0.78 20.08 -27.00
C ARG A 483 0.59 20.62 -26.58
N ALA A 484 1.10 20.19 -25.42
CA ALA A 484 2.40 20.60 -24.88
C ALA A 484 3.60 20.16 -25.73
N VAL A 485 3.51 19.01 -26.40
CA VAL A 485 4.55 18.57 -27.34
C VAL A 485 4.48 19.38 -28.65
N LEU A 486 3.29 19.60 -29.22
CA LEU A 486 3.13 20.41 -30.43
C LEU A 486 3.59 21.87 -30.23
N ASN A 487 3.28 22.47 -29.07
CA ASN A 487 3.69 23.84 -28.75
C ASN A 487 5.11 23.96 -28.17
N THR A 488 5.88 22.87 -28.17
CA THR A 488 7.29 22.77 -27.74
C THR A 488 7.58 23.03 -26.25
N SER A 489 6.55 23.10 -25.39
CA SER A 489 6.75 23.17 -23.93
C SER A 489 7.21 21.84 -23.31
N ILE A 490 6.94 20.71 -23.98
CA ILE A 490 7.57 19.42 -23.70
C ILE A 490 8.37 19.00 -24.94
N PRO A 491 9.69 18.71 -24.84
CA PRO A 491 10.46 18.20 -25.96
C PRO A 491 9.94 16.84 -26.44
N VAL A 492 9.83 16.64 -27.76
CA VAL A 492 9.46 15.34 -28.39
C VAL A 492 10.34 14.20 -27.84
N GLU A 493 11.62 14.48 -27.59
CA GLU A 493 12.58 13.53 -27.04
C GLU A 493 12.22 13.05 -25.62
N ARG A 494 11.53 13.86 -24.81
CA ARG A 494 11.07 13.45 -23.48
C ARG A 494 9.89 12.48 -23.60
N LEU A 495 8.91 12.78 -24.46
CA LEU A 495 7.80 11.86 -24.75
C LEU A 495 8.32 10.53 -25.32
N ASN A 496 9.27 10.60 -26.26
CA ASN A 496 9.91 9.40 -26.79
C ASN A 496 10.53 8.53 -25.67
N ASP A 497 11.23 9.12 -24.68
CA ASP A 497 11.79 8.36 -23.55
C ASP A 497 10.72 7.73 -22.64
N MET A 498 9.66 8.47 -22.27
CA MET A 498 8.52 7.93 -21.49
C MET A 498 7.96 6.65 -22.14
N VAL A 499 7.64 6.75 -23.43
CA VAL A 499 7.08 5.67 -24.24
C VAL A 499 8.09 4.53 -24.39
N THR A 500 9.38 4.85 -24.59
CA THR A 500 10.44 3.83 -24.68
C THR A 500 10.55 3.02 -23.39
N ARG A 501 10.48 3.66 -22.21
CA ARG A 501 10.55 2.99 -20.90
C ARG A 501 9.40 2.00 -20.71
N ILE A 502 8.18 2.40 -21.04
CA ILE A 502 6.97 1.56 -20.96
C ILE A 502 7.09 0.36 -21.90
N VAL A 503 7.40 0.60 -23.18
CA VAL A 503 7.51 -0.46 -24.20
C VAL A 503 8.72 -1.37 -23.94
N ALA A 504 9.83 -0.84 -23.41
CA ALA A 504 11.00 -1.64 -23.06
C ALA A 504 10.72 -2.55 -21.86
N ALA A 505 9.97 -2.09 -20.84
CA ALA A 505 9.55 -2.96 -19.74
C ALA A 505 8.61 -4.09 -20.23
N TRP A 506 7.67 -3.79 -21.12
CA TRP A 506 6.80 -4.78 -21.77
C TRP A 506 7.60 -5.87 -22.51
N TYR A 507 8.65 -5.48 -23.25
CA TYR A 507 9.58 -6.44 -23.89
C TYR A 507 10.54 -7.15 -22.92
N GLN A 508 10.96 -6.50 -21.83
CA GLN A 508 11.90 -7.06 -20.83
C GLN A 508 11.29 -8.28 -20.11
N PHE A 509 9.96 -8.30 -19.97
CA PHE A 509 9.21 -9.37 -19.31
C PHE A 509 8.37 -10.20 -20.31
N GLU A 510 8.79 -10.20 -21.57
CA GLU A 510 8.31 -11.06 -22.66
C GLU A 510 6.78 -10.99 -22.90
N GLN A 511 6.15 -9.86 -22.57
CA GLN A 511 4.69 -9.69 -22.71
C GLN A 511 4.22 -9.62 -24.17
N ASP A 512 5.13 -9.39 -25.11
CA ASP A 512 4.91 -9.55 -26.54
C ASP A 512 4.74 -11.01 -26.98
N THR A 513 5.15 -11.96 -26.13
CA THR A 513 5.08 -13.42 -26.39
C THR A 513 3.96 -14.14 -25.62
N TRP A 514 3.21 -13.43 -24.77
CA TRP A 514 2.17 -14.03 -23.93
C TRP A 514 1.13 -14.79 -24.79
N GLU A 515 0.99 -16.09 -24.52
CA GLU A 515 -0.14 -16.88 -25.00
C GLU A 515 -1.44 -16.21 -24.52
N ARG A 516 -2.35 -15.93 -25.45
CA ARG A 516 -3.55 -15.12 -25.20
C ARG A 516 -4.40 -15.80 -24.11
N PRO A 517 -4.56 -15.20 -22.91
CA PRO A 517 -5.34 -15.81 -21.85
C PRO A 517 -6.82 -15.92 -22.26
N PRO A 518 -7.59 -16.85 -21.67
CA PRO A 518 -9.01 -17.01 -21.96
C PRO A 518 -9.82 -15.71 -21.72
N PRO A 519 -10.93 -15.50 -22.47
CA PRO A 519 -11.58 -16.49 -23.34
C PRO A 519 -11.21 -16.37 -24.82
N GLU A 520 -11.35 -15.19 -25.43
CA GLU A 520 -11.33 -15.05 -26.90
C GLU A 520 -10.34 -14.00 -27.42
N GLY A 521 -9.28 -14.51 -28.04
CA GLY A 521 -8.82 -13.98 -29.32
C GLY A 521 -7.86 -12.79 -29.29
N ASN A 522 -7.99 -11.82 -28.37
CA ASN A 522 -7.19 -10.59 -28.42
C ASN A 522 -6.17 -10.44 -27.27
N GLY A 523 -6.44 -11.02 -26.11
CA GLY A 523 -5.65 -10.81 -24.89
C GLY A 523 -6.03 -9.52 -24.15
N GLY A 524 -5.81 -9.51 -22.84
CA GLY A 524 -6.28 -8.48 -21.91
C GLY A 524 -6.79 -9.10 -20.60
N PRO A 525 -7.30 -8.29 -19.66
CA PRO A 525 -7.87 -8.77 -18.41
C PRO A 525 -9.18 -9.56 -18.63
N ASN A 526 -9.40 -10.59 -17.82
CA ASN A 526 -10.57 -11.48 -17.91
C ASN A 526 -11.55 -11.39 -16.72
N PHE A 527 -11.49 -10.25 -16.01
CA PHE A 527 -12.32 -9.87 -14.87
C PHE A 527 -12.54 -8.34 -14.89
N SER A 528 -13.56 -7.86 -14.18
CA SER A 528 -13.85 -6.43 -14.01
C SER A 528 -13.58 -5.97 -12.57
N SER A 529 -12.90 -4.84 -12.41
CA SER A 529 -12.69 -4.23 -11.09
C SER A 529 -13.96 -3.58 -10.50
N TRP A 530 -15.07 -3.53 -11.24
CA TRP A 530 -16.23 -2.67 -10.94
C TRP A 530 -17.56 -3.43 -10.78
N THR A 531 -17.61 -4.71 -11.14
CA THR A 531 -18.74 -5.60 -10.87
C THR A 531 -18.28 -7.04 -10.76
N ASN A 532 -19.03 -7.87 -10.02
CA ASN A 532 -18.86 -9.32 -9.95
C ASN A 532 -19.77 -10.06 -10.96
N ASP A 533 -20.62 -9.33 -11.70
CA ASP A 533 -21.55 -9.90 -12.70
C ASP A 533 -20.79 -10.36 -13.95
N GLU A 534 -21.27 -11.43 -14.59
CA GLU A 534 -20.69 -11.97 -15.84
C GLU A 534 -20.66 -10.91 -16.94
N VAL A 535 -21.71 -10.08 -17.01
CA VAL A 535 -21.95 -9.07 -18.04
C VAL A 535 -22.03 -7.68 -17.40
N GLY A 536 -21.33 -6.70 -17.95
CA GLY A 536 -21.15 -5.38 -17.37
C GLY A 536 -20.80 -4.30 -18.39
N TRP A 537 -20.80 -3.05 -17.94
CA TRP A 537 -20.38 -1.91 -18.76
C TRP A 537 -18.86 -1.97 -18.99
N LEU A 538 -18.41 -1.70 -20.23
CA LEU A 538 -16.98 -1.56 -20.54
C LEU A 538 -16.38 -0.27 -19.96
N HIS A 539 -17.22 0.73 -19.70
CA HIS A 539 -16.85 2.09 -19.31
C HIS A 539 -17.71 2.58 -18.12
N THR A 540 -17.67 1.87 -16.99
CA THR A 540 -18.49 2.14 -15.79
C THR A 540 -18.42 3.58 -15.27
N GLY A 541 -17.31 4.31 -15.49
CA GLY A 541 -17.19 5.74 -15.12
C GLY A 541 -17.95 6.73 -16.01
N SER A 542 -18.50 6.23 -17.13
CA SER A 542 -19.19 6.96 -18.20
C SER A 542 -20.72 6.89 -18.09
N ASN A 543 -21.40 7.47 -19.08
CA ASN A 543 -22.81 7.21 -19.40
C ASN A 543 -22.98 6.46 -20.73
N ASP A 544 -21.91 5.90 -21.27
CA ASP A 544 -21.91 5.06 -22.47
C ASP A 544 -22.60 3.70 -22.23
N GLU A 545 -23.32 3.22 -23.24
CA GLU A 545 -24.14 2.00 -23.15
C GLU A 545 -23.41 0.72 -23.63
N ALA A 546 -22.08 0.74 -23.84
CA ALA A 546 -21.35 -0.44 -24.27
C ALA A 546 -21.29 -1.52 -23.17
N TYR A 547 -22.04 -2.60 -23.38
CA TYR A 547 -22.24 -3.71 -22.45
C TYR A 547 -21.69 -5.01 -23.04
N ALA A 548 -20.86 -5.73 -22.28
CA ALA A 548 -20.16 -6.93 -22.74
C ALA A 548 -20.00 -7.96 -21.61
N VAL A 549 -19.54 -9.18 -21.94
CA VAL A 549 -19.06 -10.10 -20.90
C VAL A 549 -17.76 -9.54 -20.34
N VAL A 550 -17.71 -9.30 -19.03
CA VAL A 550 -16.59 -8.63 -18.34
C VAL A 550 -15.95 -9.52 -17.26
N ASN A 551 -16.67 -10.52 -16.73
CA ASN A 551 -16.10 -11.52 -15.83
C ASN A 551 -16.20 -12.90 -16.46
N HIS A 552 -15.09 -13.65 -16.39
CA HIS A 552 -14.99 -14.99 -16.94
C HIS A 552 -14.69 -16.06 -15.87
N TYR A 553 -14.71 -15.68 -14.59
CA TYR A 553 -14.58 -16.57 -13.42
C TYR A 553 -13.38 -17.53 -13.50
N VAL A 554 -12.27 -17.07 -14.09
CA VAL A 554 -11.07 -17.87 -14.31
C VAL A 554 -10.39 -18.14 -12.98
N ASP A 555 -10.38 -19.39 -12.53
CA ASP A 555 -9.68 -19.80 -11.31
C ASP A 555 -8.16 -19.84 -11.53
N VAL A 556 -7.43 -19.11 -10.69
CA VAL A 556 -5.97 -18.95 -10.76
C VAL A 556 -5.24 -19.45 -9.51
N GLN A 557 -5.97 -19.89 -8.48
CA GLN A 557 -5.43 -20.28 -7.17
C GLN A 557 -4.59 -21.57 -7.18
N GLY A 558 -4.65 -22.36 -8.26
CA GLY A 558 -4.04 -23.70 -8.33
C GLY A 558 -4.80 -24.75 -7.51
N THR A 559 -4.35 -26.02 -7.57
CA THR A 559 -5.00 -27.12 -6.85
C THR A 559 -3.99 -28.16 -6.33
N GLY A 560 -4.35 -28.87 -5.26
CA GLY A 560 -3.48 -29.89 -4.66
C GLY A 560 -2.17 -29.29 -4.12
N PRO A 561 -1.01 -29.95 -4.32
CA PRO A 561 0.29 -29.41 -3.90
C PRO A 561 0.66 -28.07 -4.56
N GLU A 562 0.07 -27.76 -5.72
CA GLU A 562 0.27 -26.53 -6.49
C GLU A 562 -0.71 -25.41 -6.09
N ALA A 563 -1.58 -25.64 -5.10
CA ALA A 563 -2.49 -24.61 -4.61
C ALA A 563 -1.71 -23.52 -3.87
N HIS A 564 -1.91 -22.26 -4.27
CA HIS A 564 -1.25 -21.10 -3.70
C HIS A 564 -1.61 -20.87 -2.22
N SER A 565 -2.75 -21.39 -1.76
CA SER A 565 -3.07 -21.51 -0.33
C SER A 565 -1.99 -22.25 0.47
N THR A 566 -1.30 -23.23 -0.12
CA THR A 566 -0.13 -23.89 0.51
C THR A 566 0.99 -22.90 0.79
N ILE A 567 1.23 -21.95 -0.11
CA ILE A 567 2.23 -20.88 0.07
C ILE A 567 1.72 -19.86 1.09
N ALA A 568 0.44 -19.48 1.04
CA ALA A 568 -0.17 -18.59 2.03
C ALA A 568 -0.04 -19.15 3.46
N ARG A 569 -0.36 -20.44 3.66
CA ARG A 569 -0.23 -21.16 4.94
C ARG A 569 1.21 -21.19 5.44
N LYS A 570 2.18 -21.55 4.57
CA LYS A 570 3.62 -21.50 4.89
C LYS A 570 4.03 -20.11 5.36
N VAL A 571 3.74 -19.06 4.58
CA VAL A 571 4.12 -17.66 4.90
C VAL A 571 3.51 -17.21 6.22
N ALA A 572 2.25 -17.57 6.50
CA ALA A 572 1.58 -17.21 7.75
C ALA A 572 2.15 -17.96 8.97
N ALA A 573 2.39 -19.27 8.86
CA ALA A 573 2.94 -20.07 9.95
C ALA A 573 4.39 -19.65 10.26
N GLU A 574 5.22 -19.53 9.22
CA GLU A 574 6.63 -19.14 9.36
C GLU A 574 6.80 -17.64 9.71
N GLY A 575 5.79 -16.80 9.42
CA GLY A 575 5.71 -15.39 9.81
C GLY A 575 5.07 -15.13 11.18
N THR A 576 4.66 -16.18 11.91
CA THR A 576 4.11 -16.08 13.26
C THR A 576 5.24 -16.06 14.29
N VAL A 577 5.29 -15.02 15.12
CA VAL A 577 6.38 -14.78 16.09
C VAL A 577 5.95 -15.18 17.50
N LEU A 578 6.68 -16.11 18.12
CA LEU A 578 6.51 -16.47 19.52
C LEU A 578 7.27 -15.49 20.43
N LEU A 579 6.53 -14.64 21.15
CA LEU A 579 7.08 -13.56 21.97
C LEU A 579 7.30 -13.98 23.43
N LYS A 580 6.46 -14.89 23.95
CA LYS A 580 6.54 -15.40 25.33
C LYS A 580 6.15 -16.88 25.34
N ASN A 581 6.88 -17.70 26.10
CA ASN A 581 6.50 -19.09 26.38
C ASN A 581 7.05 -19.50 27.77
N VAL A 582 6.16 -19.57 28.77
CA VAL A 582 6.47 -19.96 30.15
C VAL A 582 6.11 -21.44 30.35
N ASP A 583 6.93 -22.17 31.10
CA ASP A 583 6.72 -23.58 31.47
C ASP A 583 6.36 -24.49 30.28
N HIS A 584 7.01 -24.26 29.13
CA HIS A 584 6.79 -24.93 27.84
C HIS A 584 5.30 -25.11 27.51
N THR A 585 4.51 -24.05 27.72
CA THR A 585 3.06 -24.05 27.52
C THR A 585 2.66 -24.21 26.06
N LEU A 586 3.52 -23.72 25.15
CA LEU A 586 3.47 -24.08 23.73
C LEU A 586 4.70 -24.93 23.37
N PRO A 587 4.59 -25.90 22.45
CA PRO A 587 3.37 -26.25 21.69
C PRO A 587 2.33 -26.99 22.53
N LEU A 588 1.06 -26.88 22.13
CA LEU A 588 -0.06 -27.65 22.68
C LEU A 588 0.02 -29.11 22.23
N SER A 589 -0.31 -30.04 23.11
CA SER A 589 -0.47 -31.45 22.71
C SER A 589 -1.76 -31.65 21.93
N ARG A 590 -1.68 -32.30 20.76
CA ARG A 590 -2.87 -32.82 20.05
C ARG A 590 -3.57 -33.94 20.86
N ASN A 591 -2.84 -34.66 21.71
CA ASN A 591 -3.36 -35.63 22.67
C ASN A 591 -3.35 -35.00 24.08
N ALA A 592 -4.33 -34.14 24.38
CA ALA A 592 -4.37 -33.39 25.62
C ALA A 592 -5.29 -34.03 26.67
N SER A 593 -4.98 -33.79 27.96
CA SER A 593 -5.75 -34.21 29.11
C SER A 593 -5.70 -33.12 30.19
N SER A 594 -6.75 -32.97 30.99
CA SER A 594 -6.76 -31.97 32.07
C SER A 594 -5.65 -32.21 33.10
N PRO A 595 -4.96 -31.17 33.61
CA PRO A 595 -3.97 -31.31 34.69
C PRO A 595 -4.52 -31.92 35.98
N SER A 596 -5.83 -31.80 36.23
CA SER A 596 -6.52 -32.43 37.38
C SER A 596 -7.00 -33.86 37.11
N GLY A 597 -6.79 -34.36 35.88
CA GLY A 597 -7.34 -35.61 35.37
C GLY A 597 -8.74 -35.44 34.77
N GLY A 598 -8.99 -36.10 33.63
CA GLY A 598 -10.24 -35.99 32.87
C GLY A 598 -10.10 -35.16 31.59
N ILE A 599 -11.25 -34.77 31.04
CA ILE A 599 -11.39 -34.00 29.80
C ILE A 599 -10.78 -32.60 29.99
N LEU A 600 -9.93 -32.15 29.05
CA LEU A 600 -9.37 -30.80 29.09
C LEU A 600 -10.46 -29.77 28.80
N ARG A 601 -10.61 -28.77 29.67
CA ARG A 601 -11.55 -27.66 29.48
C ARG A 601 -10.84 -26.46 28.87
N VAL A 602 -11.24 -26.08 27.65
CA VAL A 602 -10.63 -24.99 26.89
C VAL A 602 -11.61 -23.83 26.75
N GLY A 603 -11.23 -22.65 27.20
CA GLY A 603 -11.94 -21.41 26.89
C GLY A 603 -11.33 -20.74 25.67
N ILE A 604 -12.14 -20.38 24.67
CA ILE A 604 -11.73 -19.58 23.51
C ILE A 604 -12.41 -18.21 23.65
N TYR A 605 -11.63 -17.14 23.63
CA TYR A 605 -12.11 -15.79 23.95
C TYR A 605 -11.67 -14.75 22.93
N GLY A 606 -12.57 -13.81 22.66
CA GLY A 606 -12.33 -12.67 21.78
C GLY A 606 -13.02 -12.82 20.43
N ASP A 607 -13.44 -11.70 19.84
CA ASP A 607 -14.10 -11.72 18.53
C ASP A 607 -13.13 -12.07 17.40
N ASP A 608 -11.85 -11.73 17.56
CA ASP A 608 -10.73 -12.08 16.67
C ASP A 608 -10.49 -13.59 16.49
N ALA A 609 -11.13 -14.45 17.30
CA ALA A 609 -11.11 -15.89 17.09
C ALA A 609 -12.04 -16.37 15.97
N GLY A 610 -13.02 -15.57 15.52
CA GLY A 610 -14.14 -16.03 14.69
C GLY A 610 -14.32 -15.30 13.35
N PRO A 611 -15.25 -15.79 12.49
CA PRO A 611 -15.43 -15.30 11.12
C PRO A 611 -16.33 -14.05 11.00
N ALA A 612 -16.96 -13.61 12.09
CA ALA A 612 -17.92 -12.49 12.13
C ALA A 612 -19.00 -12.56 11.03
N LEU A 613 -19.03 -11.60 10.10
CA LEU A 613 -19.98 -11.56 8.97
C LEU A 613 -19.40 -12.14 7.66
N GLY A 614 -18.20 -12.73 7.71
CA GLY A 614 -17.43 -13.18 6.55
C GLY A 614 -16.39 -12.15 6.07
N PRO A 615 -15.30 -12.59 5.41
CA PRO A 615 -14.11 -11.76 5.16
C PRO A 615 -14.38 -10.57 4.21
N ASN A 616 -15.27 -10.74 3.25
CA ASN A 616 -15.56 -9.73 2.22
C ASN A 616 -16.78 -8.85 2.58
N ALA A 617 -17.34 -8.99 3.79
CA ALA A 617 -18.56 -8.29 4.21
C ALA A 617 -18.42 -6.76 4.30
N CYS A 618 -17.19 -6.25 4.31
CA CYS A 618 -16.86 -4.83 4.21
C CYS A 618 -16.05 -4.56 2.92
N PRO A 619 -16.44 -3.56 2.09
CA PRO A 619 -15.66 -3.13 0.93
C PRO A 619 -14.24 -2.72 1.34
N ASP A 620 -13.25 -3.04 0.50
CA ASP A 620 -11.81 -2.78 0.75
C ASP A 620 -11.33 -3.19 2.16
N ARG A 621 -12.00 -4.19 2.75
CA ARG A 621 -11.81 -4.69 4.13
C ARG A 621 -11.93 -3.61 5.23
N GLY A 622 -12.64 -2.52 4.96
CA GLY A 622 -12.77 -1.34 5.82
C GLY A 622 -13.57 -1.51 7.13
N CYS A 623 -13.36 -2.60 7.87
CA CYS A 623 -13.91 -2.80 9.20
C CYS A 623 -13.14 -3.87 10.00
N ASN A 624 -12.80 -3.55 11.26
CA ASN A 624 -12.25 -4.53 12.19
C ASN A 624 -13.37 -5.35 12.85
N GLN A 625 -13.76 -6.47 12.25
CA GLN A 625 -14.72 -7.43 12.83
C GLN A 625 -14.21 -8.87 12.66
N GLY A 626 -14.34 -9.70 13.70
CA GLY A 626 -13.81 -11.06 13.62
C GLY A 626 -12.28 -11.08 13.55
N THR A 627 -11.75 -12.16 12.98
CA THR A 627 -10.30 -12.39 12.84
C THR A 627 -9.64 -11.47 11.81
N LEU A 628 -8.55 -10.79 12.21
CA LEU A 628 -7.87 -9.81 11.35
C LEU A 628 -6.83 -10.47 10.43
N ALA A 629 -7.27 -10.82 9.21
CA ALA A 629 -6.39 -11.44 8.21
C ALA A 629 -5.57 -10.44 7.35
N THR A 630 -5.98 -9.16 7.32
CA THR A 630 -5.42 -8.04 6.54
C THR A 630 -5.88 -6.72 7.14
N GLY A 631 -5.16 -5.61 6.89
CA GLY A 631 -5.70 -4.25 7.05
C GLY A 631 -6.57 -3.83 5.85
N TRP A 632 -6.95 -2.54 5.77
CA TRP A 632 -7.90 -2.01 4.76
C TRP A 632 -7.30 -1.10 3.67
N GLY A 633 -8.02 -0.94 2.55
CA GLY A 633 -7.72 0.00 1.46
C GLY A 633 -7.26 -0.65 0.15
N SER A 634 -6.48 0.05 -0.67
CA SER A 634 -5.95 -0.46 -1.95
C SER A 634 -5.01 -1.66 -1.79
N GLY A 635 -4.38 -1.84 -0.62
CA GLY A 635 -3.56 -3.01 -0.31
C GLY A 635 -4.33 -4.33 -0.17
N THR A 636 -5.63 -4.38 -0.48
CA THR A 636 -6.51 -5.53 -0.19
C THR A 636 -6.87 -6.40 -1.40
N VAL A 637 -7.54 -7.50 -1.11
CA VAL A 637 -7.89 -8.60 -2.01
C VAL A 637 -9.24 -9.16 -1.55
N GLU A 638 -10.07 -9.66 -2.47
CA GLU A 638 -11.29 -10.40 -2.11
C GLU A 638 -10.91 -11.83 -1.73
N PHE A 639 -11.26 -12.25 -0.51
CA PHE A 639 -10.93 -13.58 -0.02
C PHE A 639 -11.76 -14.64 -0.74
N PRO A 640 -11.16 -15.73 -1.26
CA PRO A 640 -11.92 -16.87 -1.78
C PRO A 640 -12.60 -17.65 -0.64
N TYR A 641 -11.96 -17.64 0.53
CA TYR A 641 -12.43 -18.07 1.84
C TYR A 641 -11.50 -17.45 2.90
N LEU A 642 -11.86 -17.54 4.18
CA LEU A 642 -10.95 -17.25 5.30
C LEU A 642 -11.21 -18.29 6.38
N VAL A 643 -10.20 -19.11 6.70
CA VAL A 643 -10.28 -20.05 7.83
C VAL A 643 -10.00 -19.27 9.11
N SER A 644 -11.00 -19.07 9.96
CA SER A 644 -10.81 -18.40 11.25
C SER A 644 -10.17 -19.33 12.30
N PRO A 645 -9.52 -18.78 13.35
CA PRO A 645 -8.90 -19.58 14.39
C PRO A 645 -9.83 -20.60 15.06
N ILE A 646 -11.11 -20.27 15.30
CA ILE A 646 -12.08 -21.20 15.91
C ILE A 646 -12.40 -22.38 15.00
N GLU A 647 -12.61 -22.16 13.70
CA GLU A 647 -12.93 -23.20 12.72
C GLU A 647 -11.76 -24.20 12.58
N ALA A 648 -10.52 -23.72 12.68
CA ALA A 648 -9.35 -24.59 12.70
C ALA A 648 -9.18 -25.33 14.05
N LEU A 649 -9.49 -24.67 15.18
CA LEU A 649 -9.42 -25.27 16.52
C LEU A 649 -10.40 -26.43 16.72
N GLU A 650 -11.60 -26.39 16.14
CA GLU A 650 -12.62 -27.44 16.26
C GLU A 650 -12.13 -28.85 15.84
N SER A 651 -11.12 -28.93 14.98
CA SER A 651 -10.53 -30.19 14.51
C SER A 651 -9.08 -30.43 14.94
N ALA A 652 -8.51 -29.56 15.78
CA ALA A 652 -7.07 -29.58 16.08
C ALA A 652 -6.65 -30.66 17.09
N TRP A 653 -7.55 -31.07 18.00
CA TRP A 653 -7.27 -32.11 18.99
C TRP A 653 -7.63 -33.52 18.49
N SER A 654 -6.83 -34.51 18.90
CA SER A 654 -7.03 -35.95 18.66
C SER A 654 -7.73 -36.65 19.84
N THR A 655 -7.94 -35.94 20.95
CA THR A 655 -8.65 -36.39 22.15
C THR A 655 -9.90 -35.54 22.39
N GLU A 656 -10.88 -36.10 23.11
CA GLU A 656 -12.08 -35.37 23.53
C GLU A 656 -11.71 -34.21 24.47
N ILE A 657 -12.18 -33.01 24.15
CA ILE A 657 -12.01 -31.78 24.95
C ILE A 657 -13.37 -31.10 25.16
N GLU A 658 -13.48 -30.27 26.20
CA GLU A 658 -14.64 -29.42 26.46
C GLU A 658 -14.28 -27.97 26.09
N SER A 659 -14.57 -27.58 24.84
CA SER A 659 -14.34 -26.22 24.35
C SER A 659 -15.55 -25.31 24.58
N THR A 660 -15.36 -24.13 25.17
CA THR A 660 -16.38 -23.07 25.25
C THR A 660 -15.89 -21.80 24.57
N ALA A 661 -16.62 -21.31 23.57
CA ALA A 661 -16.25 -20.12 22.81
C ALA A 661 -17.05 -18.87 23.22
N TYR A 662 -16.34 -17.76 23.35
CA TYR A 662 -16.86 -16.43 23.67
C TYR A 662 -16.33 -15.43 22.63
N LEU A 663 -16.95 -15.42 21.44
CA LEU A 663 -16.58 -14.58 20.29
C LEU A 663 -16.97 -13.09 20.50
N ARG A 664 -16.49 -12.50 21.59
CA ARG A 664 -16.69 -11.11 22.01
C ARG A 664 -15.65 -10.72 23.05
N ASN A 665 -15.29 -9.44 23.10
CA ASN A 665 -14.23 -8.98 24.01
C ASN A 665 -14.76 -8.57 25.40
N ALA A 666 -16.09 -8.56 25.57
CA ALA A 666 -16.76 -8.38 26.86
C ALA A 666 -17.11 -9.74 27.49
N VAL A 667 -16.26 -10.22 28.41
CA VAL A 667 -16.44 -11.50 29.12
C VAL A 667 -16.55 -11.26 30.63
N LYS A 668 -17.21 -12.16 31.36
CA LYS A 668 -17.26 -12.09 32.83
C LYS A 668 -16.15 -12.95 33.44
N PRO A 669 -15.66 -12.63 34.65
CA PRO A 669 -14.77 -13.53 35.41
C PRO A 669 -15.28 -14.97 35.51
N SER A 670 -16.58 -15.17 35.68
CA SER A 670 -17.26 -16.48 35.70
C SER A 670 -17.04 -17.33 34.45
N ASP A 671 -16.75 -16.69 33.32
CA ASP A 671 -16.68 -17.33 32.00
C ASP A 671 -15.31 -18.01 31.78
N SER A 672 -14.38 -17.92 32.75
CA SER A 672 -13.03 -18.49 32.70
C SER A 672 -12.61 -19.31 33.95
N VAL A 673 -13.33 -19.21 35.06
CA VAL A 673 -12.94 -19.84 36.35
C VAL A 673 -12.86 -21.38 36.29
N ASP A 674 -13.60 -22.00 35.38
CA ASP A 674 -13.68 -23.46 35.23
C ASP A 674 -12.78 -24.03 34.11
N LYS A 675 -11.97 -23.20 33.43
CA LYS A 675 -11.15 -23.63 32.28
C LYS A 675 -9.71 -23.95 32.68
N ASP A 676 -9.15 -25.00 32.09
CA ASP A 676 -7.77 -25.44 32.32
C ASP A 676 -6.78 -24.66 31.43
N LEU A 677 -7.22 -24.37 30.20
CA LEU A 677 -6.52 -23.60 29.17
C LEU A 677 -7.43 -22.49 28.66
N CYS A 678 -6.90 -21.27 28.50
CA CYS A 678 -7.61 -20.13 27.94
C CYS A 678 -6.85 -19.58 26.71
N LEU A 679 -7.46 -19.63 25.54
CA LEU A 679 -6.94 -19.04 24.31
C LEU A 679 -7.63 -17.69 24.09
N VAL A 680 -6.85 -16.60 24.06
CA VAL A 680 -7.36 -15.22 23.95
C VAL A 680 -6.87 -14.60 22.65
N PHE A 681 -7.82 -14.20 21.82
CA PHE A 681 -7.60 -13.60 20.50
C PHE A 681 -7.92 -12.11 20.55
N VAL A 682 -6.99 -11.29 20.06
CA VAL A 682 -7.06 -9.83 20.09
C VAL A 682 -6.38 -9.26 18.86
N ASN A 683 -6.76 -8.04 18.46
CA ASN A 683 -6.16 -7.42 17.29
C ASN A 683 -6.00 -5.90 17.36
N ALA A 684 -5.25 -5.35 16.41
CA ALA A 684 -5.15 -3.93 16.14
C ALA A 684 -5.01 -3.69 14.62
N ASP A 685 -5.97 -2.96 14.06
CA ASP A 685 -6.19 -2.76 12.63
C ASP A 685 -5.87 -1.31 12.17
N SER A 686 -5.58 -1.14 10.88
CA SER A 686 -5.31 0.12 10.20
C SER A 686 -5.35 -0.06 8.68
N GLY A 687 -5.25 1.04 7.94
CA GLY A 687 -5.15 0.94 6.49
C GLY A 687 -4.99 2.27 5.80
N GLU A 688 -5.55 2.36 4.60
CA GLU A 688 -5.47 3.55 3.78
C GLU A 688 -6.39 4.70 4.25
N GLY A 689 -5.93 5.94 4.10
CA GLY A 689 -6.56 7.16 4.63
C GLY A 689 -7.95 7.49 4.10
N PHE A 690 -8.37 6.95 2.94
CA PHE A 690 -9.71 7.20 2.41
C PHE A 690 -10.83 6.46 3.17
N ILE A 691 -10.47 5.56 4.10
CA ILE A 691 -11.40 4.80 4.93
C ILE A 691 -11.28 5.21 6.40
N SER A 692 -12.43 5.37 7.05
CA SER A 692 -12.56 5.53 8.50
C SER A 692 -13.29 4.33 9.10
N ALA A 693 -12.63 3.61 10.00
CA ALA A 693 -13.15 2.42 10.66
C ALA A 693 -12.90 2.51 12.18
N GLY A 694 -13.93 2.29 13.00
CA GLY A 694 -13.80 2.26 14.47
C GLY A 694 -13.35 3.58 15.14
N GLY A 695 -13.32 4.71 14.41
CA GLY A 695 -12.74 5.97 14.87
C GLY A 695 -11.25 6.15 14.54
N ILE A 696 -10.70 5.28 13.69
CA ILE A 696 -9.36 5.35 13.11
C ILE A 696 -9.50 5.76 11.64
N HIS A 697 -8.67 6.68 11.17
CA HIS A 697 -8.75 7.28 9.83
C HIS A 697 -7.42 7.06 9.11
N GLY A 698 -7.27 5.91 8.45
CA GLY A 698 -5.97 5.40 7.98
C GLY A 698 -5.02 5.03 9.14
N ASP A 699 -4.33 6.03 9.70
CA ASP A 699 -3.33 5.88 10.76
C ASP A 699 -3.95 5.59 12.14
N ARG A 700 -3.29 4.75 12.95
CA ARG A 700 -3.74 4.34 14.28
C ARG A 700 -3.50 5.43 15.33
N ASN A 701 -4.59 5.98 15.88
CA ASN A 701 -4.60 6.95 16.98
C ASN A 701 -3.64 6.62 18.15
N ASP A 702 -3.41 5.33 18.43
CA ASP A 702 -2.51 4.81 19.46
C ASP A 702 -1.97 3.41 19.08
N LEU A 703 -1.21 2.79 19.99
CA LEU A 703 -0.63 1.44 19.83
C LEU A 703 -1.28 0.38 20.73
N PHE A 704 -2.48 0.59 21.27
CA PHE A 704 -3.14 -0.40 22.15
C PHE A 704 -3.93 -1.46 21.36
N LEU A 705 -4.45 -2.48 22.05
CA LEU A 705 -5.30 -3.48 21.42
C LEU A 705 -6.72 -2.94 21.26
N GLN A 706 -7.24 -3.03 20.04
CA GLN A 706 -8.54 -2.49 19.68
C GLN A 706 -9.68 -3.32 20.27
N LYS A 707 -10.90 -2.80 20.18
CA LYS A 707 -12.13 -3.47 20.63
C LYS A 707 -12.09 -3.92 22.11
N GLY A 708 -11.24 -3.30 22.94
CA GLY A 708 -11.04 -3.62 24.35
C GLY A 708 -10.11 -4.82 24.64
N GLY A 709 -9.24 -5.20 23.71
CA GLY A 709 -8.38 -6.40 23.83
C GLY A 709 -7.55 -6.47 25.12
N ASP A 710 -6.96 -5.36 25.59
CA ASP A 710 -6.26 -5.31 26.87
C ASP A 710 -7.17 -5.71 28.06
N THR A 711 -8.41 -5.25 28.04
CA THR A 711 -9.41 -5.55 29.09
C THR A 711 -9.88 -7.01 29.02
N LEU A 712 -9.96 -7.58 27.81
CA LEU A 712 -10.22 -9.00 27.61
C LEU A 712 -9.10 -9.86 28.23
N ILE A 713 -7.82 -9.56 27.91
CA ILE A 713 -6.66 -10.29 28.46
C ILE A 713 -6.63 -10.16 29.98
N HIS A 714 -6.81 -8.95 30.54
CA HIS A 714 -6.92 -8.76 31.99
C HIS A 714 -8.06 -9.59 32.62
N SER A 715 -9.22 -9.67 31.96
CA SER A 715 -10.38 -10.39 32.48
C SER A 715 -10.17 -11.91 32.47
N VAL A 716 -9.60 -12.46 31.40
CA VAL A 716 -9.36 -13.89 31.26
C VAL A 716 -8.14 -14.33 32.08
N ALA A 717 -6.98 -13.66 31.94
CA ALA A 717 -5.73 -14.12 32.55
C ALA A 717 -5.71 -14.05 34.08
N ASN A 718 -6.53 -13.21 34.71
CA ASN A 718 -6.67 -13.19 36.18
C ASN A 718 -7.66 -14.24 36.71
N ASN A 719 -8.48 -14.85 35.85
CA ASN A 719 -9.58 -15.74 36.27
C ASN A 719 -9.50 -17.16 35.69
N CYS A 720 -8.72 -17.40 34.62
CA CYS A 720 -8.54 -18.72 34.02
C CYS A 720 -8.23 -19.78 35.08
N GLY A 721 -9.02 -20.85 35.17
CA GLY A 721 -8.85 -21.93 36.15
C GLY A 721 -8.80 -21.45 37.61
N GLY A 722 -9.56 -20.40 37.95
CA GLY A 722 -9.53 -19.77 39.27
C GLY A 722 -8.23 -19.01 39.56
N GLY A 723 -7.52 -18.56 38.52
CA GLY A 723 -6.18 -17.96 38.60
C GLY A 723 -5.04 -18.99 38.58
N GLN A 724 -5.31 -20.25 38.20
CA GLN A 724 -4.31 -21.32 38.05
C GLN A 724 -4.28 -21.93 36.63
N GLY A 725 -5.24 -21.58 35.76
CA GLY A 725 -5.29 -22.01 34.37
C GLY A 725 -4.29 -21.24 33.50
N LYS A 726 -3.84 -21.87 32.41
CA LYS A 726 -2.84 -21.28 31.51
C LYS A 726 -3.53 -20.41 30.46
N THR A 727 -3.14 -19.13 30.33
CA THR A 727 -3.62 -18.26 29.25
C THR A 727 -2.57 -18.11 28.14
N VAL A 728 -2.98 -18.36 26.91
CA VAL A 728 -2.23 -18.08 25.68
C VAL A 728 -2.90 -16.91 24.97
N VAL A 729 -2.14 -15.88 24.62
CA VAL A 729 -2.62 -14.73 23.83
C VAL A 729 -2.15 -14.89 22.39
N VAL A 730 -3.06 -14.70 21.43
CA VAL A 730 -2.76 -14.61 20.00
C VAL A 730 -3.14 -13.21 19.54
N ILE A 731 -2.23 -12.56 18.82
CA ILE A 731 -2.39 -11.18 18.34
C ILE A 731 -2.32 -11.17 16.82
N HIS A 732 -3.37 -10.66 16.17
CA HIS A 732 -3.32 -10.25 14.76
C HIS A 732 -3.17 -8.74 14.70
N ALA A 733 -2.17 -8.21 13.99
CA ALA A 733 -1.92 -6.77 13.98
C ALA A 733 -1.17 -6.29 12.74
N VAL A 734 -1.49 -5.06 12.34
CA VAL A 734 -0.82 -4.27 11.30
C VAL A 734 0.61 -3.82 11.66
N GLY A 735 1.03 -4.01 12.91
CA GLY A 735 2.31 -3.51 13.43
C GLY A 735 2.40 -3.68 14.95
N PRO A 736 3.35 -3.01 15.61
CA PRO A 736 3.57 -3.18 17.04
C PRO A 736 2.35 -2.73 17.87
N VAL A 737 2.15 -3.40 19.00
CA VAL A 737 1.17 -3.05 20.03
C VAL A 737 1.83 -2.99 21.41
N VAL A 738 1.40 -2.05 22.24
CA VAL A 738 1.88 -1.86 23.61
C VAL A 738 1.27 -2.93 24.52
N MET A 739 2.11 -3.63 25.29
CA MET A 739 1.70 -4.81 26.06
C MET A 739 1.86 -4.65 27.59
N GLU A 740 2.38 -3.51 28.07
CA GLU A 740 2.83 -3.32 29.47
C GLU A 740 1.76 -3.57 30.53
N SER A 741 0.50 -3.32 30.18
CA SER A 741 -0.70 -3.57 30.99
C SER A 741 -0.83 -5.04 31.42
N TRP A 742 -0.63 -5.99 30.49
CA TRP A 742 -0.97 -7.40 30.69
C TRP A 742 0.18 -8.40 30.47
N ILE A 743 1.27 -8.05 29.78
CA ILE A 743 2.36 -9.01 29.45
C ILE A 743 3.04 -9.61 30.69
N GLY A 744 3.05 -8.85 31.79
CA GLY A 744 3.60 -9.26 33.08
C GLY A 744 2.65 -10.09 33.97
N LEU A 745 1.40 -10.30 33.57
CA LEU A 745 0.43 -11.07 34.38
C LEU A 745 0.87 -12.54 34.51
N PRO A 746 0.83 -13.14 35.72
CA PRO A 746 1.20 -14.55 35.91
C PRO A 746 0.36 -15.54 35.09
N GLY A 747 -0.91 -15.24 34.82
CA GLY A 747 -1.78 -16.09 34.00
C GLY A 747 -1.40 -16.13 32.51
N VAL A 748 -0.76 -15.08 31.98
CA VAL A 748 -0.33 -15.03 30.57
C VAL A 748 0.94 -15.87 30.42
N HIS A 749 0.78 -17.14 30.05
CA HIS A 749 1.87 -18.09 29.91
C HIS A 749 2.56 -17.99 28.55
N ALA A 750 1.82 -17.76 27.47
CA ALA A 750 2.40 -17.60 26.14
C ALA A 750 1.75 -16.47 25.33
N VAL A 751 2.51 -15.92 24.39
CA VAL A 751 2.07 -14.85 23.48
C VAL A 751 2.62 -15.12 22.09
N LEU A 752 1.71 -15.20 21.11
CA LEU A 752 1.99 -15.30 19.67
C LEU A 752 1.53 -14.02 18.98
N LEU A 753 2.33 -13.54 18.04
CA LEU A 753 2.00 -12.45 17.12
C LEU A 753 1.96 -13.01 15.69
N ALA A 754 0.74 -13.21 15.17
CA ALA A 754 0.48 -13.80 13.86
C ALA A 754 0.43 -12.76 12.72
N ASN A 755 0.66 -11.47 13.04
CA ASN A 755 0.63 -10.35 12.09
C ASN A 755 -0.70 -10.33 11.30
N LEU A 756 -0.66 -10.47 9.98
CA LEU A 756 -1.81 -10.50 9.07
C LEU A 756 -1.71 -11.71 8.12
N PRO A 757 -2.31 -12.86 8.46
CA PRO A 757 -2.00 -14.16 7.86
C PRO A 757 -2.80 -14.56 6.60
N GLY A 758 -3.62 -13.68 6.00
CA GLY A 758 -4.38 -14.01 4.78
C GLY A 758 -5.38 -15.17 4.96
N GLN A 759 -5.75 -15.85 3.87
CA GLN A 759 -6.88 -16.81 3.84
C GLN A 759 -6.71 -18.04 4.75
N GLU A 760 -5.48 -18.39 5.11
CA GLU A 760 -5.13 -19.59 5.90
C GLU A 760 -4.94 -19.30 7.40
N SER A 761 -5.37 -18.12 7.89
CA SER A 761 -5.19 -17.65 9.27
C SER A 761 -5.20 -18.75 10.36
N GLY A 762 -6.37 -19.37 10.59
CA GLY A 762 -6.52 -20.39 11.61
C GLY A 762 -5.68 -21.64 11.34
N ASN A 763 -5.60 -22.08 10.09
CA ASN A 763 -4.83 -23.25 9.67
C ASN A 763 -3.33 -23.11 9.95
N ALA A 764 -2.75 -21.99 9.55
CA ALA A 764 -1.35 -21.65 9.77
C ALA A 764 -1.03 -21.45 11.26
N LEU A 765 -1.96 -20.82 12.00
CA LEU A 765 -1.84 -20.68 13.44
C LEU A 765 -1.89 -22.04 14.16
N MET A 766 -2.68 -23.01 13.70
CA MET A 766 -2.70 -24.34 14.31
C MET A 766 -1.37 -25.08 14.13
N ASP A 767 -0.73 -24.96 12.97
CA ASP A 767 0.58 -25.59 12.72
C ASP A 767 1.62 -25.12 13.74
N VAL A 768 1.59 -23.84 14.13
CA VAL A 768 2.47 -23.26 15.15
C VAL A 768 1.98 -23.62 16.56
N LEU A 769 0.69 -23.41 16.89
CA LEU A 769 0.13 -23.68 18.22
C LEU A 769 0.35 -25.13 18.69
N PHE A 770 0.22 -26.11 17.79
CA PHE A 770 0.44 -27.52 18.08
C PHE A 770 1.86 -28.00 17.72
N GLY A 771 2.69 -27.12 17.16
CA GLY A 771 4.10 -27.35 16.91
C GLY A 771 4.40 -28.36 15.81
N ASP A 772 3.49 -28.53 14.84
CA ASP A 772 3.77 -29.22 13.57
C ASP A 772 4.77 -28.41 12.72
N VAL A 773 4.73 -27.07 12.85
CA VAL A 773 5.75 -26.10 12.39
C VAL A 773 6.42 -25.47 13.62
N ASP A 774 7.71 -25.14 13.51
CA ASP A 774 8.41 -24.40 14.56
C ASP A 774 8.05 -22.91 14.53
N ALA A 775 8.00 -22.25 15.70
CA ALA A 775 7.66 -20.83 15.82
C ALA A 775 8.81 -19.91 15.38
N SER A 776 9.30 -20.07 14.15
CA SER A 776 10.55 -19.52 13.64
C SER A 776 10.47 -18.08 13.12
N GLY A 777 9.32 -17.41 13.28
CA GLY A 777 9.15 -16.01 12.93
C GLY A 777 10.03 -15.11 13.81
N ARG A 778 10.43 -13.95 13.27
CA ARG A 778 11.22 -12.93 13.97
C ARG A 778 10.62 -11.55 13.70
N LEU A 779 10.53 -10.71 14.72
CA LEU A 779 9.94 -9.38 14.62
C LEU A 779 10.62 -8.52 13.54
N PRO A 780 9.88 -7.98 12.56
CA PRO A 780 10.41 -7.09 11.53
C PRO A 780 10.39 -5.61 11.95
N TYR A 781 10.05 -5.33 13.21
CA TYR A 781 10.05 -4.03 13.88
C TYR A 781 10.30 -4.21 15.39
N THR A 782 10.58 -3.13 16.11
CA THR A 782 10.68 -3.14 17.57
C THR A 782 9.29 -3.02 18.20
N ILE A 783 9.06 -3.69 19.33
CA ILE A 783 7.89 -3.46 20.20
C ILE A 783 8.37 -2.66 21.41
N GLY A 784 8.06 -1.36 21.40
CA GLY A 784 8.25 -0.45 22.54
C GLY A 784 7.30 -0.72 23.71
N LYS A 785 7.54 -0.04 24.84
CA LYS A 785 6.68 -0.04 26.03
C LYS A 785 5.62 1.06 25.97
N SER A 786 5.86 2.13 25.20
CA SER A 786 4.85 3.12 24.82
C SER A 786 5.12 3.65 23.40
N LEU A 787 4.27 4.57 22.91
CA LEU A 787 4.46 5.22 21.60
C LEU A 787 5.59 6.27 21.63
N GLU A 788 5.86 6.84 22.81
CA GLU A 788 6.93 7.82 23.03
C GLU A 788 8.33 7.20 22.96
N ASP A 789 8.48 5.89 23.20
CA ASP A 789 9.76 5.17 23.10
C ASP A 789 10.37 5.21 21.68
N TYR A 790 9.55 5.41 20.64
CA TYR A 790 10.00 5.53 19.25
C TYR A 790 10.45 6.97 18.91
N GLY A 791 10.34 7.91 19.85
CA GLY A 791 10.78 9.29 19.70
C GLY A 791 9.79 10.22 18.98
N PRO A 792 10.13 11.52 18.88
CA PRO A 792 9.23 12.54 18.35
C PRO A 792 9.05 12.46 16.82
N GLY A 793 10.04 11.94 16.08
CA GLY A 793 9.97 11.77 14.63
C GLY A 793 9.13 10.57 14.15
N ALA A 794 8.65 9.74 15.10
CA ALA A 794 7.80 8.58 14.84
C ALA A 794 6.31 8.84 15.14
N GLN A 795 5.94 10.09 15.45
CA GLN A 795 4.57 10.49 15.78
C GLN A 795 3.83 10.96 14.52
N VAL A 796 2.63 10.42 14.29
CA VAL A 796 1.76 10.85 13.18
C VAL A 796 1.27 12.29 13.41
N LEU A 797 1.33 13.11 12.37
CA LEU A 797 0.78 14.46 12.36
C LEU A 797 -0.72 14.39 12.07
N TYR A 798 -1.54 14.35 13.12
CA TYR A 798 -3.01 14.30 13.05
C TYR A 798 -3.70 15.65 12.75
N GLU A 799 -3.02 16.77 13.02
CA GLU A 799 -3.57 18.13 12.93
C GLU A 799 -2.63 19.04 12.12
N PRO A 800 -3.13 19.92 11.23
CA PRO A 800 -2.29 20.68 10.31
C PRO A 800 -1.50 21.77 11.03
N ASN A 801 -0.17 21.65 11.02
CA ASN A 801 0.75 22.60 11.66
C ASN A 801 1.13 23.82 10.81
N ALA A 802 0.78 23.82 9.51
CA ALA A 802 1.04 24.86 8.53
C ALA A 802 0.07 24.75 7.33
N PRO A 803 -0.04 25.77 6.44
CA PRO A 803 -0.92 25.73 5.26
C PRO A 803 -0.58 24.63 4.24
N VAL A 804 0.68 24.22 4.21
CA VAL A 804 1.14 22.93 3.69
C VAL A 804 1.69 22.20 4.93
N PRO A 805 1.04 21.16 5.47
CA PRO A 805 1.51 20.50 6.69
C PRO A 805 2.95 19.99 6.51
N GLN A 806 3.81 20.17 7.51
CA GLN A 806 5.23 19.81 7.44
C GLN A 806 5.54 18.69 8.42
N VAL A 807 6.23 17.63 7.97
CA VAL A 807 6.70 16.53 8.81
C VAL A 807 8.22 16.46 8.72
N ASP A 808 8.91 16.98 9.74
CA ASP A 808 10.37 17.15 9.75
C ASP A 808 11.10 15.92 10.31
N PHE A 809 11.57 15.05 9.42
CA PHE A 809 12.30 13.83 9.75
C PHE A 809 13.80 14.13 10.02
N LEU A 810 14.07 14.89 11.09
CA LEU A 810 15.42 15.39 11.42
C LEU A 810 16.42 14.28 11.80
N ASP A 811 15.99 13.27 12.55
CA ASP A 811 16.82 12.17 13.06
C ASP A 811 16.61 10.85 12.27
N ALA A 812 16.18 10.92 11.01
CA ALA A 812 15.63 9.77 10.26
C ALA A 812 16.62 8.62 9.94
N LEU A 813 17.91 8.75 10.27
CA LEU A 813 18.85 7.61 10.32
C LEU A 813 18.50 6.62 11.44
N TYR A 814 17.84 7.13 12.50
CA TYR A 814 17.51 6.45 13.74
C TYR A 814 16.03 6.04 13.77
N VAL A 815 15.61 5.26 12.77
CA VAL A 815 14.30 4.58 12.72
C VAL A 815 14.30 3.31 13.57
N ASP A 816 13.18 3.02 14.24
CA ASP A 816 12.93 1.77 14.99
C ASP A 816 14.09 1.44 15.96
N TYR A 817 14.66 0.23 15.95
CA TYR A 817 15.71 -0.22 16.87
C TYR A 817 16.93 0.69 16.87
N ARG A 818 17.19 1.44 15.80
CA ARG A 818 18.28 2.40 15.71
C ARG A 818 18.05 3.59 16.66
N HIS A 819 16.78 3.95 16.90
CA HIS A 819 16.38 4.88 17.96
C HIS A 819 16.62 4.30 19.35
N PHE A 820 16.12 3.07 19.58
CA PHE A 820 16.23 2.37 20.87
C PHE A 820 17.69 2.10 21.26
N ASP A 821 18.56 1.83 20.28
CA ASP A 821 20.02 1.75 20.44
C ASP A 821 20.60 3.13 20.81
N ARG A 822 20.46 4.16 19.95
CA ARG A 822 21.05 5.50 20.17
C ARG A 822 20.66 6.13 21.52
N HIS A 823 19.43 5.90 21.98
CA HIS A 823 18.91 6.46 23.23
C HIS A 823 18.95 5.46 24.42
N ASN A 824 19.53 4.27 24.23
CA ASN A 824 19.59 3.18 25.21
C ASN A 824 18.22 2.84 25.84
N ILE A 825 17.16 2.96 25.04
CA ILE A 825 15.81 2.57 25.44
C ILE A 825 15.76 1.04 25.40
N THR A 826 15.30 0.43 26.49
CA THR A 826 15.08 -1.02 26.53
C THR A 826 13.67 -1.29 25.99
N PRO A 827 13.50 -1.99 24.85
CA PRO A 827 12.16 -2.30 24.33
C PRO A 827 11.40 -3.30 25.23
N ARG A 828 10.18 -3.65 24.83
CA ARG A 828 9.48 -4.85 25.32
C ARG A 828 9.98 -6.09 24.59
N PHE A 829 10.10 -6.03 23.27
CA PHE A 829 10.79 -6.99 22.41
C PHE A 829 11.51 -6.24 21.30
N GLU A 830 12.78 -6.55 21.03
CA GLU A 830 13.61 -5.85 20.05
C GLU A 830 13.38 -6.30 18.60
N PHE A 831 13.78 -5.47 17.64
CA PHE A 831 13.85 -5.85 16.23
C PHE A 831 14.67 -7.14 16.04
N GLY A 832 14.14 -8.04 15.22
CA GLY A 832 14.70 -9.37 14.97
C GLY A 832 14.44 -10.39 16.08
N PHE A 833 13.73 -10.06 17.16
CA PHE A 833 13.43 -11.03 18.24
C PHE A 833 12.37 -12.07 17.86
N GLY A 834 12.54 -13.29 18.36
CA GLY A 834 11.51 -14.33 18.38
C GLY A 834 12.07 -15.58 19.06
N LEU A 835 11.21 -16.31 19.78
CA LEU A 835 11.58 -17.59 20.37
C LEU A 835 11.55 -18.72 19.32
N SER A 836 11.76 -19.96 19.75
CA SER A 836 11.54 -21.18 18.98
C SER A 836 11.06 -22.26 19.97
N TYR A 837 10.53 -23.38 19.48
CA TYR A 837 10.28 -24.56 20.30
C TYR A 837 11.54 -25.41 20.52
N THR A 838 12.64 -25.12 19.83
CA THR A 838 13.98 -25.65 20.14
C THR A 838 14.95 -24.54 20.57
N THR A 839 16.20 -24.89 20.89
CA THR A 839 17.28 -23.94 21.18
C THR A 839 18.39 -24.04 20.15
N PHE A 840 19.03 -22.91 19.85
CA PHE A 840 20.17 -22.84 18.94
C PHE A 840 21.42 -22.27 19.63
N GLU A 841 22.58 -22.70 19.18
CA GLU A 841 23.89 -22.14 19.52
C GLU A 841 24.58 -21.62 18.25
N LEU A 842 25.19 -20.44 18.36
CA LEU A 842 26.01 -19.83 17.33
C LEU A 842 27.47 -19.84 17.82
N SER A 843 28.38 -20.45 17.05
CA SER A 843 29.79 -20.59 17.40
C SER A 843 30.72 -20.31 16.21
N ASP A 844 32.04 -20.33 16.47
CA ASP A 844 33.08 -20.39 15.43
C ASP A 844 33.02 -19.27 14.36
N LEU A 845 32.72 -18.04 14.79
CA LEU A 845 32.71 -16.85 13.93
C LEU A 845 34.07 -16.68 13.22
N SER A 846 34.04 -16.69 11.90
CA SER A 846 35.19 -16.40 11.04
C SER A 846 34.88 -15.27 10.09
N ILE A 847 35.66 -14.18 10.19
CA ILE A 847 35.58 -13.01 9.32
C ILE A 847 36.80 -13.03 8.39
N SER A 848 36.56 -12.88 7.10
CA SER A 848 37.62 -12.92 6.08
C SER A 848 37.46 -11.78 5.07
N SER A 849 38.54 -11.03 4.87
CA SER A 849 38.62 -9.98 3.86
C SER A 849 38.69 -10.60 2.46
N LEU A 850 37.78 -10.19 1.58
CA LEU A 850 37.76 -10.56 0.16
C LEU A 850 38.45 -9.50 -0.71
N GLN A 851 38.32 -8.22 -0.32
CA GLN A 851 38.87 -7.07 -1.04
C GLN A 851 39.54 -6.07 -0.09
N ARG A 852 40.47 -5.26 -0.62
CA ARG A 852 41.11 -4.18 0.15
C ARG A 852 40.14 -3.01 0.33
N LYS A 853 40.01 -2.52 1.56
CA LYS A 853 39.33 -1.25 1.88
C LYS A 853 39.84 -0.12 0.98
N SER A 854 38.95 0.70 0.44
CA SER A 854 39.26 1.96 -0.23
C SER A 854 38.18 2.98 0.12
N ARG A 855 38.57 4.18 0.55
CA ARG A 855 37.64 5.20 1.07
C ARG A 855 36.56 5.56 0.04
N SER A 856 36.99 5.91 -1.16
CA SER A 856 36.11 6.20 -2.29
C SER A 856 35.88 4.94 -3.13
N SER A 857 34.69 4.86 -3.72
CA SER A 857 34.39 3.94 -4.82
C SER A 857 35.20 4.30 -6.07
N PRO A 858 35.45 3.35 -7.00
CA PRO A 858 35.87 3.65 -8.36
C PRO A 858 34.94 4.69 -9.03
N PRO A 859 35.45 5.54 -9.95
CA PRO A 859 34.62 6.48 -10.69
C PRO A 859 33.44 5.81 -11.38
N ARG A 860 32.32 6.53 -11.53
CA ARG A 860 31.16 6.08 -12.30
C ARG A 860 31.59 5.47 -13.65
N PRO A 861 31.21 4.23 -13.98
CA PRO A 861 31.48 3.66 -15.29
C PRO A 861 30.72 4.44 -16.37
N ALA A 862 31.29 4.48 -17.58
CA ALA A 862 30.55 4.98 -18.74
C ALA A 862 29.39 4.04 -19.08
N ASP A 863 28.29 4.60 -19.62
CA ASP A 863 27.11 3.83 -20.01
C ASP A 863 27.49 2.70 -20.98
N ALA A 864 27.05 1.47 -20.69
CA ALA A 864 27.42 0.28 -21.45
C ALA A 864 26.74 0.22 -22.83
N VAL A 865 25.68 1.01 -23.01
CA VAL A 865 24.83 1.14 -24.20
C VAL A 865 24.46 2.62 -24.34
N SER A 866 24.35 3.12 -25.57
CA SER A 866 23.82 4.47 -25.79
C SER A 866 22.29 4.45 -25.83
N PRO A 867 21.59 5.35 -25.11
CA PRO A 867 20.14 5.49 -25.18
C PRO A 867 19.60 5.63 -26.60
N PRO A 868 18.38 5.15 -26.88
CA PRO A 868 17.72 5.37 -28.16
C PRO A 868 17.67 6.83 -28.61
N VAL A 869 17.91 7.02 -29.91
CA VAL A 869 17.76 8.29 -30.63
C VAL A 869 16.61 8.17 -31.62
N TYR A 870 15.79 9.22 -31.70
CA TYR A 870 14.60 9.31 -32.54
C TYR A 870 14.70 10.51 -33.48
N ASP A 871 13.74 10.64 -34.40
CA ASP A 871 13.45 11.95 -34.96
C ASP A 871 12.69 12.79 -33.92
N THR A 872 13.02 14.07 -33.85
CA THR A 872 12.40 15.07 -32.98
C THR A 872 11.66 16.15 -33.76
N SER A 873 11.46 15.95 -35.08
CA SER A 873 10.55 16.78 -35.87
C SER A 873 9.13 16.73 -35.29
N LEU A 874 8.42 17.86 -35.38
CA LEU A 874 7.00 17.91 -35.00
C LEU A 874 6.16 17.32 -36.14
N PRO A 875 5.17 16.46 -35.85
CA PRO A 875 4.18 16.04 -36.84
C PRO A 875 3.26 17.21 -37.21
N ASP A 876 2.50 17.05 -38.29
CA ASP A 876 1.42 17.98 -38.63
C ASP A 876 0.41 18.06 -37.47
N PRO A 877 0.16 19.24 -36.86
CA PRO A 877 -0.84 19.39 -35.80
C PRO A 877 -2.23 18.89 -36.19
N ALA A 878 -2.61 18.94 -37.47
CA ALA A 878 -3.89 18.41 -37.94
C ALA A 878 -4.02 16.89 -37.74
N SER A 879 -2.91 16.14 -37.67
CA SER A 879 -2.90 14.70 -37.35
C SER A 879 -3.22 14.38 -35.89
N ALA A 880 -3.26 15.39 -35.02
CA ALA A 880 -3.61 15.25 -33.61
C ALA A 880 -5.10 15.55 -33.31
N LEU A 881 -5.89 15.94 -34.30
CA LEU A 881 -7.34 16.15 -34.15
C LEU A 881 -8.08 14.82 -34.02
N PHE A 882 -9.25 14.84 -33.37
CA PHE A 882 -10.16 13.69 -33.38
C PHE A 882 -10.49 13.24 -34.83
N PRO A 883 -10.47 11.93 -35.15
CA PRO A 883 -10.80 11.44 -36.48
C PRO A 883 -12.24 11.79 -36.90
N ALA A 884 -12.45 12.12 -38.17
CA ALA A 884 -13.76 12.50 -38.67
C ALA A 884 -14.79 11.37 -38.49
N GLY A 885 -15.86 11.64 -37.74
CA GLY A 885 -16.90 10.67 -37.41
C GLY A 885 -16.64 9.83 -36.14
N PHE A 886 -15.50 10.02 -35.47
CA PHE A 886 -15.24 9.41 -34.16
C PHE A 886 -16.23 9.93 -33.11
N GLN A 887 -16.79 9.02 -32.32
CA GLN A 887 -17.67 9.35 -31.20
C GLN A 887 -16.88 9.13 -29.89
N PRO A 888 -16.46 10.19 -29.19
CA PRO A 888 -15.71 10.04 -27.95
C PRO A 888 -16.61 9.55 -26.83
N VAL A 889 -16.21 8.47 -26.16
CA VAL A 889 -16.85 7.99 -24.93
C VAL A 889 -16.74 9.09 -23.87
N PHE A 890 -17.86 9.45 -23.25
CA PHE A 890 -17.91 10.54 -22.28
C PHE A 890 -16.96 10.26 -21.09
N LYS A 891 -16.21 11.28 -20.69
CA LYS A 891 -15.11 11.25 -19.69
C LYS A 891 -13.91 10.35 -20.02
N TYR A 892 -13.91 9.58 -21.12
CA TYR A 892 -12.74 8.80 -21.50
C TYR A 892 -11.58 9.74 -21.85
N ILE A 893 -10.41 9.51 -21.26
CA ILE A 893 -9.24 10.35 -21.47
C ILE A 893 -8.60 9.98 -22.81
N TYR A 894 -8.74 10.87 -23.79
CA TYR A 894 -8.14 10.72 -25.12
C TYR A 894 -6.88 11.59 -25.31
N PRO A 895 -5.92 11.15 -26.14
CA PRO A 895 -4.77 11.94 -26.57
C PRO A 895 -5.12 12.99 -27.65
N TYR A 896 -6.30 12.90 -28.26
CA TYR A 896 -6.72 13.76 -29.37
C TYR A 896 -7.10 15.18 -28.93
N LEU A 897 -6.99 16.12 -29.85
CA LEU A 897 -7.39 17.52 -29.67
C LEU A 897 -8.76 17.79 -30.32
N PRO A 898 -9.66 18.58 -29.68
CA PRO A 898 -10.90 19.05 -30.32
C PRO A 898 -10.65 20.13 -31.38
N ASN A 899 -9.55 20.88 -31.27
CA ASN A 899 -9.11 21.93 -32.19
C ASN A 899 -7.59 22.16 -32.04
N LEU A 900 -7.02 23.02 -32.87
CA LEU A 900 -5.58 23.34 -32.87
C LEU A 900 -5.20 24.50 -31.94
N ASP A 901 -6.09 24.95 -31.05
CA ASP A 901 -5.79 26.10 -30.20
C ASP A 901 -4.68 25.76 -29.19
N GLY A 902 -3.74 26.69 -29.02
CA GLY A 902 -2.58 26.51 -28.15
C GLY A 902 -1.54 25.48 -28.62
N THR A 903 -1.65 24.90 -29.83
CA THR A 903 -0.61 24.00 -30.40
C THR A 903 0.54 24.76 -31.08
N ALA A 904 0.34 26.04 -31.44
CA ALA A 904 1.39 26.87 -32.00
C ALA A 904 2.53 27.08 -30.96
N PRO A 905 3.82 26.96 -31.34
CA PRO A 905 4.93 27.13 -30.40
C PRO A 905 4.88 28.44 -29.59
N ARG A 906 4.98 28.32 -28.27
CA ARG A 906 4.97 29.44 -27.32
C ARG A 906 6.14 29.30 -26.34
N ASN A 907 6.68 30.44 -25.91
CA ASN A 907 7.70 30.48 -24.86
C ASN A 907 7.03 30.26 -23.50
N TYR A 908 7.02 29.03 -23.00
CA TYR A 908 6.48 28.69 -21.69
C TYR A 908 7.34 29.33 -20.58
N SER A 909 6.76 30.26 -19.82
CA SER A 909 7.46 31.06 -18.80
C SER A 909 7.63 30.32 -17.46
N PHE A 910 6.95 29.19 -17.27
CA PHE A 910 6.69 28.60 -15.96
C PHE A 910 7.34 27.22 -15.78
N TYR A 911 8.47 27.00 -16.46
CA TYR A 911 9.30 25.80 -16.27
C TYR A 911 9.75 25.66 -14.81
N PRO A 912 10.00 24.42 -14.33
CA PRO A 912 10.56 24.19 -13.01
C PRO A 912 11.85 24.98 -12.77
N LYS A 913 12.05 25.41 -11.52
CA LYS A 913 13.32 26.02 -11.09
C LYS A 913 14.48 25.13 -11.51
N GLY A 914 15.53 25.72 -12.07
CA GLY A 914 16.71 24.97 -12.54
C GLY A 914 16.57 24.22 -13.87
N TYR A 915 15.40 24.21 -14.54
CA TYR A 915 15.22 23.51 -15.83
C TYR A 915 16.25 23.89 -16.91
N ASN A 916 16.65 25.17 -16.95
CA ASN A 916 17.67 25.68 -17.87
C ASN A 916 19.13 25.30 -17.49
N GLN A 917 19.32 24.43 -16.48
CA GLN A 917 20.63 23.94 -16.04
C GLN A 917 20.72 22.44 -16.32
N THR A 918 21.70 22.03 -17.11
CA THR A 918 22.01 20.61 -17.34
C THR A 918 22.91 20.10 -16.22
N GLN A 919 22.42 19.16 -15.43
CA GLN A 919 23.24 18.50 -14.41
C GLN A 919 24.27 17.55 -15.02
N SER A 920 25.38 17.36 -14.31
CA SER A 920 26.33 16.28 -14.60
C SER A 920 25.87 14.99 -13.91
N PRO A 921 26.03 13.81 -14.54
CA PRO A 921 25.59 12.55 -13.93
C PRO A 921 26.22 12.27 -12.56
N SER A 922 25.41 11.82 -11.59
CA SER A 922 25.81 11.49 -10.22
C SER A 922 27.00 10.51 -10.21
N PRO A 923 28.08 10.80 -9.47
CA PRO A 923 29.25 9.92 -9.40
C PRO A 923 28.99 8.62 -8.63
N ALA A 924 27.84 8.52 -7.95
CA ALA A 924 27.35 7.32 -7.28
C ALA A 924 26.54 6.39 -8.20
N GLY A 925 26.26 6.80 -9.45
CA GLY A 925 25.48 6.02 -10.41
C GLY A 925 26.29 5.23 -11.45
N GLY A 926 25.62 4.87 -12.56
CA GLY A 926 26.21 4.09 -13.66
C GLY A 926 25.93 2.58 -13.62
N GLY A 927 24.96 2.13 -12.83
CA GLY A 927 24.54 0.74 -12.74
C GLY A 927 23.15 0.61 -12.11
N ALA A 928 22.57 -0.59 -12.18
CA ALA A 928 21.28 -0.88 -11.55
C ALA A 928 21.41 -0.83 -10.02
N GLY A 929 20.66 0.08 -9.38
CA GLY A 929 20.77 0.36 -7.96
C GLY A 929 22.02 1.16 -7.56
N GLY A 930 22.71 1.81 -8.49
CA GLY A 930 23.93 2.59 -8.24
C GLY A 930 25.18 2.05 -8.93
N ASN A 931 26.32 2.68 -8.66
CA ASN A 931 27.64 2.32 -9.18
C ASN A 931 27.93 0.83 -8.87
N PRO A 932 28.26 -0.01 -9.87
CA PRO A 932 28.45 -1.45 -9.66
C PRO A 932 29.47 -1.82 -8.57
N ALA A 933 30.45 -0.96 -8.31
CA ALA A 933 31.45 -1.19 -7.27
C ALA A 933 30.88 -1.17 -5.84
N LEU A 934 29.70 -0.58 -5.62
CA LEU A 934 28.96 -0.67 -4.35
C LEU A 934 28.62 -2.12 -3.99
N TYR A 935 28.48 -2.99 -4.99
CA TYR A 935 28.05 -4.37 -4.85
C TYR A 935 29.22 -5.38 -4.91
N GLU A 936 30.46 -4.90 -4.85
CA GLU A 936 31.66 -5.72 -4.61
C GLU A 936 31.57 -6.38 -3.23
N GLU A 937 31.72 -7.71 -3.15
CA GLU A 937 31.84 -8.41 -1.85
C GLU A 937 33.18 -8.05 -1.19
N MET A 938 33.13 -7.32 -0.07
CA MET A 938 34.31 -6.86 0.66
C MET A 938 34.73 -7.84 1.76
N VAL A 939 33.74 -8.44 2.43
CA VAL A 939 33.93 -9.32 3.59
C VAL A 939 33.05 -10.55 3.48
N ARG A 940 33.60 -11.70 3.88
CA ARG A 940 32.87 -12.95 4.09
C ARG A 940 32.82 -13.26 5.58
N VAL A 941 31.60 -13.47 6.07
CA VAL A 941 31.26 -13.87 7.44
C VAL A 941 30.82 -15.33 7.41
N LYS A 942 31.46 -16.19 8.20
CA LYS A 942 31.08 -17.58 8.43
C LYS A 942 30.76 -17.76 9.92
N VAL A 943 29.75 -18.57 10.22
CA VAL A 943 29.38 -18.92 11.59
C VAL A 943 28.81 -20.34 11.61
N GLN A 944 29.11 -21.08 12.66
CA GLN A 944 28.60 -22.41 12.90
C GLN A 944 27.26 -22.32 13.66
N VAL A 945 26.17 -22.74 13.04
CA VAL A 945 24.86 -22.87 13.69
C VAL A 945 24.72 -24.30 14.18
N SER A 946 24.19 -24.49 15.39
CA SER A 946 23.88 -25.80 15.98
C SER A 946 22.47 -25.80 16.57
N ASN A 947 21.63 -26.79 16.26
CA ASN A 947 20.39 -27.04 17.01
C ASN A 947 20.75 -27.84 18.27
N THR A 948 20.55 -27.24 19.44
CA THR A 948 20.95 -27.80 20.75
C THR A 948 19.79 -28.36 21.55
N GLY A 949 18.55 -28.19 21.07
CA GLY A 949 17.36 -28.79 21.69
C GLY A 949 17.02 -30.18 21.16
N ASP A 950 15.83 -30.66 21.50
CA ASP A 950 15.36 -32.02 21.28
C ASP A 950 14.50 -32.20 20.01
N ARG A 951 14.05 -31.09 19.39
CA ARG A 951 13.20 -31.10 18.21
C ARG A 951 13.76 -30.30 17.04
N LYS A 952 13.26 -30.63 15.84
CA LYS A 952 13.49 -29.87 14.62
C LYS A 952 12.96 -28.43 14.78
N GLY A 953 13.70 -27.47 14.24
CA GLY A 953 13.32 -26.06 14.19
C GLY A 953 14.10 -25.26 13.16
N GLN A 954 13.88 -23.95 13.11
CA GLN A 954 14.57 -23.04 12.19
C GLN A 954 15.10 -21.81 12.92
N GLU A 955 16.32 -21.37 12.57
CA GLU A 955 16.96 -20.18 13.13
C GLU A 955 17.24 -19.12 12.07
N VAL A 956 17.09 -17.84 12.45
CA VAL A 956 17.42 -16.68 11.64
C VAL A 956 18.72 -16.07 12.16
N VAL A 957 19.83 -16.35 11.47
CA VAL A 957 21.13 -15.77 11.79
C VAL A 957 21.20 -14.37 11.20
N GLN A 958 21.44 -13.37 12.04
CA GLN A 958 21.45 -11.95 11.67
C GLN A 958 22.88 -11.38 11.79
N VAL A 959 23.26 -10.49 10.86
CA VAL A 959 24.57 -9.82 10.82
C VAL A 959 24.37 -8.31 10.86
N TYR A 960 24.92 -7.69 11.91
CA TYR A 960 24.89 -6.25 12.13
C TYR A 960 26.30 -5.66 12.06
N VAL A 961 26.41 -4.41 11.60
CA VAL A 961 27.67 -3.67 11.52
C VAL A 961 27.63 -2.44 12.41
N SER A 962 28.67 -2.24 13.21
CA SER A 962 29.02 -0.93 13.79
C SER A 962 30.16 -0.33 12.99
N PHE A 963 30.00 0.95 12.62
CA PHE A 963 31.01 1.72 11.90
C PHE A 963 32.16 2.15 12.84
N PRO A 964 33.35 2.50 12.31
CA PRO A 964 34.46 2.97 13.12
C PRO A 964 34.06 4.20 13.97
N PRO A 965 34.54 4.32 15.22
CA PRO A 965 34.36 5.54 16.00
C PRO A 965 35.15 6.71 15.38
N ASP A 966 34.64 7.92 15.58
CA ASP A 966 35.30 9.20 15.24
C ASP A 966 35.66 9.41 13.76
N VAL A 967 34.86 8.84 12.85
CA VAL A 967 34.85 9.24 11.43
C VAL A 967 34.59 10.74 11.31
N THR A 968 35.41 11.42 10.51
CA THR A 968 35.27 12.86 10.22
C THR A 968 35.41 13.12 8.72
N GLU A 969 34.70 14.13 8.25
CA GLU A 969 34.87 14.71 6.91
C GLU A 969 35.52 16.08 6.99
N GLU A 970 36.18 16.49 5.90
CA GLU A 970 36.71 17.85 5.78
C GLU A 970 35.57 18.85 5.55
N GLY A 971 35.37 19.70 6.56
CA GLY A 971 34.40 20.79 6.55
C GLY A 971 34.87 22.02 5.78
N ASP A 972 34.18 23.12 6.01
CA ASP A 972 34.39 24.37 5.28
C ASP A 972 35.57 25.16 5.86
N TRP A 973 36.07 26.16 5.12
CA TRP A 973 37.21 26.98 5.55
C TRP A 973 36.79 28.04 6.58
N VAL A 974 36.82 27.67 7.86
CA VAL A 974 36.66 28.59 8.99
C VAL A 974 37.96 29.32 9.33
N GLU A 975 37.84 30.55 9.82
CA GLU A 975 38.96 31.32 10.37
C GLU A 975 39.14 30.97 11.85
N VAL A 976 40.31 30.44 12.19
CA VAL A 976 40.73 30.11 13.57
C VAL A 976 41.55 31.27 14.13
N ASP A 977 41.24 31.64 15.37
CA ASP A 977 41.70 32.81 16.14
C ASP A 977 42.88 33.61 15.56
N SER A 978 42.59 34.85 15.20
CA SER A 978 43.58 35.93 15.11
C SER A 978 43.53 36.83 16.34
N ASP A 979 44.67 36.98 17.02
CA ASP A 979 44.97 38.21 17.74
C ASP A 979 44.68 39.42 16.84
N ALA A 980 44.04 40.47 17.37
CA ALA A 980 43.33 41.51 16.62
C ALA A 980 44.15 42.41 15.67
N GLU A 981 45.41 42.08 15.38
CA GLU A 981 46.32 42.81 14.48
C GLU A 981 46.84 41.95 13.30
N LYS A 982 46.31 40.74 13.09
CA LYS A 982 46.68 39.85 11.96
C LYS A 982 45.44 39.18 11.35
N PRO A 983 45.45 38.81 10.06
CA PRO A 983 44.40 37.96 9.49
C PRO A 983 44.48 36.53 10.06
N GLY A 984 43.31 35.95 10.36
CA GLY A 984 43.17 34.62 10.96
C GLY A 984 43.69 33.47 10.10
N LYS A 985 44.06 32.35 10.74
CA LYS A 985 44.44 31.14 10.03
C LYS A 985 43.19 30.44 9.53
N LYS A 986 43.00 30.37 8.21
CA LYS A 986 41.97 29.52 7.62
C LYS A 986 42.37 28.06 7.80
N GLN A 987 41.49 27.28 8.45
CA GLN A 987 41.59 25.83 8.55
C GLN A 987 40.26 25.25 8.05
N LYS A 988 40.30 24.08 7.43
CA LYS A 988 39.05 23.32 7.26
C LYS A 988 38.56 22.84 8.62
N GLU A 989 37.27 22.99 8.86
CA GLU A 989 36.56 22.31 9.93
C GLU A 989 36.70 20.78 9.79
N ARG A 990 36.45 20.03 10.87
CA ARG A 990 36.30 18.57 10.82
C ARG A 990 34.92 18.21 11.35
N VAL A 991 34.01 17.89 10.43
CA VAL A 991 32.63 17.51 10.77
C VAL A 991 32.65 16.04 11.19
N LYS A 992 32.16 15.73 12.40
CA LYS A 992 32.01 14.34 12.86
C LYS A 992 30.80 13.70 12.19
N ILE A 993 30.98 12.49 11.69
CA ILE A 993 29.90 11.68 11.11
C ILE A 993 29.35 10.76 12.20
N GLU A 994 28.06 10.91 12.53
CA GLU A 994 27.36 10.01 13.45
C GLU A 994 26.80 8.77 12.72
N PHE A 995 26.60 7.69 13.46
CA PHE A 995 25.98 6.46 12.96
C PHE A 995 24.98 5.93 14.00
N PRO A 996 24.03 5.06 13.62
CA PRO A 996 23.42 4.11 14.55
C PRO A 996 24.50 3.23 15.20
N GLU A 997 24.28 2.80 16.45
CA GLU A 997 25.24 1.93 17.15
C GLU A 997 25.53 0.65 16.35
N ARG A 998 24.47 0.09 15.76
CA ARG A 998 24.47 -1.08 14.89
C ARG A 998 23.45 -0.87 13.78
N VAL A 999 23.71 -1.43 12.60
CA VAL A 999 22.73 -1.55 11.51
C VAL A 999 22.73 -2.96 10.95
N LEU A 1000 21.56 -3.51 10.65
CA LEU A 1000 21.43 -4.77 9.92
C LEU A 1000 22.11 -4.62 8.55
N ARG A 1001 22.79 -5.68 8.09
CA ARG A 1001 23.42 -5.76 6.76
C ARG A 1001 23.23 -7.10 6.06
N ASN A 1002 23.12 -8.20 6.78
CA ASN A 1002 22.73 -9.47 6.17
C ASN A 1002 21.96 -10.34 7.18
N PHE A 1003 21.25 -11.33 6.67
CA PHE A 1003 20.62 -12.39 7.45
C PHE A 1003 20.53 -13.66 6.61
N THR A 1004 20.36 -14.81 7.25
CA THR A 1004 19.97 -16.04 6.58
C THR A 1004 19.19 -16.94 7.52
N LYS A 1005 18.21 -17.68 6.99
CA LYS A 1005 17.43 -18.65 7.75
C LYS A 1005 17.93 -20.06 7.46
N VAL A 1006 18.00 -20.91 8.49
CA VAL A 1006 18.37 -22.33 8.34
C VAL A 1006 17.50 -23.23 9.20
N GLU A 1007 16.97 -24.27 8.57
CA GLU A 1007 16.27 -25.38 9.22
C GLU A 1007 17.28 -26.46 9.65
N LEU A 1008 17.20 -26.94 10.89
CA LEU A 1008 18.11 -27.93 11.47
C LEU A 1008 17.39 -29.02 12.26
N GLU A 1009 17.79 -30.27 12.05
CA GLU A 1009 17.37 -31.41 12.89
C GLU A 1009 18.03 -31.36 14.29
N PRO A 1010 17.52 -32.08 15.30
CA PRO A 1010 18.11 -32.12 16.65
C PRO A 1010 19.60 -32.52 16.62
N SER A 1011 20.45 -31.79 17.34
CA SER A 1011 21.91 -31.95 17.33
C SER A 1011 22.61 -31.74 15.96
N GLU A 1012 21.89 -31.31 14.90
CA GLU A 1012 22.51 -30.96 13.62
C GLU A 1012 23.36 -29.68 13.76
N ARG A 1013 24.47 -29.63 13.03
CA ARG A 1013 25.38 -28.49 12.94
C ARG A 1013 25.62 -28.13 11.48
N ARG A 1014 25.39 -26.87 11.10
CA ARG A 1014 25.60 -26.35 9.75
C ARG A 1014 26.37 -25.03 9.76
N GLU A 1015 27.48 -24.98 9.03
CA GLU A 1015 28.17 -23.71 8.76
C GLU A 1015 27.31 -22.90 7.79
N VAL A 1016 27.04 -21.63 8.12
CA VAL A 1016 26.40 -20.69 7.20
C VAL A 1016 27.39 -19.60 6.80
N GLN A 1017 27.28 -19.13 5.56
CA GLN A 1017 28.12 -18.08 5.01
C GLN A 1017 27.26 -16.92 4.51
N MET A 1018 27.63 -15.71 4.91
CA MET A 1018 27.07 -14.46 4.42
C MET A 1018 28.21 -13.55 3.97
N THR A 1019 27.90 -12.55 3.15
CA THR A 1019 28.85 -11.56 2.67
C THR A 1019 28.35 -10.15 2.95
N LEU A 1020 29.30 -9.21 3.07
CA LEU A 1020 29.05 -7.77 3.19
C LEU A 1020 29.70 -7.09 1.98
N SER A 1021 28.91 -6.27 1.30
CA SER A 1021 29.33 -5.50 0.14
C SER A 1021 30.06 -4.21 0.52
N ARG A 1022 30.55 -3.45 -0.47
CA ARG A 1022 31.04 -2.08 -0.25
C ARG A 1022 29.94 -1.16 0.29
N LYS A 1023 28.72 -1.26 -0.23
CA LYS A 1023 27.53 -0.51 0.21
C LYS A 1023 27.24 -0.74 1.68
N ASP A 1024 27.32 -2.00 2.13
CA ASP A 1024 27.07 -2.39 3.53
C ASP A 1024 28.06 -1.76 4.52
N LEU A 1025 29.27 -1.44 4.04
CA LEU A 1025 30.37 -0.87 4.81
C LEU A 1025 30.63 0.61 4.47
N SER A 1026 29.68 1.27 3.80
CA SER A 1026 29.74 2.69 3.43
C SER A 1026 28.58 3.49 4.03
N TYR A 1027 28.73 4.81 4.05
CA TYR A 1027 27.68 5.79 4.34
C TYR A 1027 27.58 6.79 3.19
N TRP A 1028 26.47 7.53 3.12
CA TRP A 1028 26.27 8.58 2.14
C TRP A 1028 26.92 9.89 2.58
N SER A 1029 27.98 10.30 1.87
CA SER A 1029 28.58 11.62 2.03
C SER A 1029 27.76 12.64 1.25
N THR A 1030 27.03 13.51 1.95
CA THR A 1030 26.31 14.62 1.32
C THR A 1030 27.27 15.63 0.69
N ARG A 1031 28.51 15.72 1.21
CA ARG A 1031 29.60 16.58 0.70
C ARG A 1031 30.21 16.06 -0.61
N GLU A 1032 30.40 14.75 -0.74
CA GLU A 1032 30.94 14.12 -1.97
C GLU A 1032 29.84 13.69 -2.95
N GLN A 1033 28.55 13.73 -2.55
CA GLN A 1033 27.40 13.14 -3.25
C GLN A 1033 27.72 11.70 -3.70
N ASN A 1034 28.26 10.90 -2.78
CA ASN A 1034 28.69 9.52 -3.04
C ASN A 1034 28.77 8.68 -1.77
N TRP A 1035 28.81 7.36 -1.95
CA TRP A 1035 29.05 6.39 -0.90
C TRP A 1035 30.54 6.32 -0.52
N VAL A 1036 30.83 6.57 0.75
CA VAL A 1036 32.16 6.61 1.34
C VAL A 1036 32.32 5.48 2.36
N MET A 1037 33.35 4.66 2.19
CA MET A 1037 33.77 3.66 3.17
C MET A 1037 34.73 4.32 4.18
N PRO A 1038 34.40 4.43 5.47
CA PRO A 1038 35.30 5.06 6.43
C PRO A 1038 36.56 4.23 6.69
N GLU A 1039 37.64 4.93 7.01
CA GLU A 1039 38.87 4.31 7.50
C GLU A 1039 38.73 3.90 8.97
N GLY A 1040 39.44 2.86 9.38
CA GLY A 1040 39.40 2.30 10.73
C GLY A 1040 38.94 0.85 10.77
N LYS A 1041 38.42 0.44 11.93
CA LYS A 1041 37.90 -0.91 12.20
C LYS A 1041 36.38 -0.88 12.27
N PHE A 1042 35.73 -1.79 11.55
CA PHE A 1042 34.30 -2.07 11.69
C PHE A 1042 34.13 -3.20 12.71
N GLN A 1043 33.06 -3.17 13.50
CA GLN A 1043 32.67 -4.33 14.31
C GLN A 1043 31.53 -5.05 13.59
N ILE A 1044 31.70 -6.35 13.37
CA ILE A 1044 30.71 -7.22 12.75
C ILE A 1044 30.16 -8.11 13.87
N TRP A 1045 28.88 -7.93 14.15
CA TRP A 1045 28.12 -8.67 15.17
C TRP A 1045 27.27 -9.73 14.50
N VAL A 1046 27.20 -10.91 15.10
CA VAL A 1046 26.39 -12.04 14.60
C VAL A 1046 25.57 -12.63 15.74
N GLY A 1047 24.27 -12.84 15.49
CA GLY A 1047 23.33 -13.26 16.52
C GLY A 1047 21.94 -13.59 16.02
N ARG A 1048 20.96 -13.52 16.92
CA ARG A 1048 19.55 -13.95 16.72
C ARG A 1048 18.54 -12.80 16.78
N SER A 1049 18.94 -11.64 17.29
CA SER A 1049 18.17 -10.38 17.27
C SER A 1049 19.12 -9.18 17.26
N SER A 1050 18.59 -7.96 17.22
CA SER A 1050 19.38 -6.72 17.37
C SER A 1050 20.04 -6.54 18.75
N ARG A 1051 19.60 -7.28 19.78
CA ARG A 1051 20.17 -7.23 21.14
C ARG A 1051 20.82 -8.55 21.60
N ASP A 1052 20.44 -9.68 21.03
CA ASP A 1052 21.09 -10.98 21.25
C ASP A 1052 22.16 -11.25 20.19
N LEU A 1053 23.34 -10.68 20.45
CA LEU A 1053 24.52 -10.68 19.56
C LEU A 1053 25.73 -11.32 20.27
N PRO A 1054 25.74 -12.65 20.48
CA PRO A 1054 26.76 -13.34 21.27
C PRO A 1054 28.14 -13.39 20.60
N LEU A 1055 28.23 -13.15 19.29
CA LEU A 1055 29.48 -13.21 18.52
C LEU A 1055 29.82 -11.84 17.92
N MET A 1056 31.08 -11.43 18.04
CA MET A 1056 31.59 -10.19 17.47
C MET A 1056 33.04 -10.39 17.00
N GLY A 1057 33.40 -9.78 15.87
CA GLY A 1057 34.77 -9.64 15.44
C GLY A 1057 35.00 -8.36 14.61
N GLU A 1058 36.26 -8.07 14.32
CA GLU A 1058 36.66 -6.82 13.64
C GLU A 1058 37.02 -7.04 12.16
N TYR A 1059 36.77 -6.01 11.33
CA TYR A 1059 37.27 -5.88 9.94
C TYR A 1059 38.01 -4.56 9.77
#